data_AF-A0A9D6RPB8-F1
#
_entry.id   AF-A0A9D6RPB8-F1
#
_cell.length_a   1.000
_cell.length_b   1.000
_cell.length_c   1.000
_cell.angle_alpha   90.00
_cell.angle_beta   90.00
_cell.angle_gamma   90.00
#
_symmetry.space_group_name_H-M   'P 1'
#
loop_
_entity.id
_entity.type
_entity.pdbx_description
1 polymer ?
#
loop_
_entity_poly.entity_id
_entity_poly.type
_entity_poly.pdbx_seq_one_letter_code
_entity_poly.pdbx_strand_id
1 'polypeptide(L)'
;MLNTGHLVLSDIRFGSGTEWHFRSDKTAVWHLLRVASGLGYRQSNKSYVELGPDDVLLAFPSASCSFLASKLTEMHLQVFSIDLGLLSGVFSMDESRALTQFSSQHGGDVLFFPRNHAFAARFVDICQNTPKNGLASRLRVLQLFTELVGDGLKLETLSVPVHQDGRARFRELMRELPEGELMRCSVGELSKRLCFSERHFSRLFRQELGVSLREKQQRLRLERARHLLETTPEKIINIALDVGYQSLSLFNVMFKKRYKMTPTEWRARGREAKRKPSSPRAGVGMVLLAAVSALRMLWDTAWAADPSAQSPVVSGGGEVKASGPATSTAAPGAAITNGTARVRTNAAPAQIPVKGYSVQGNTLLSAESLQSILRPYQGTNAFLSQALVDKARSELLLAYKERGWAGIGVGLDPQWVALWKTSGIVSLRVIEGKLSEIVVLNNHHFSSNNVRRSVPSLRTNIVLNSRVLEAEIAAANANRDRQIYPEIAPGSEPGASTLLLKVKDRLPLHGRFEANNYKTPGTPDIRLNSNLQYNNLWQREHSISVQYGFTPQAFKENRQDRRIPFYDRPEIGYYNASYRMPLGAPTSLERQIAEKPLEFGYNPATRQFNLPPIASVPELTFFANRSTTDTGVVSTDPTLVTATAITTIESRDVSRDLSITESMGFRLSLPLASASTKLGLSLGFDYKNYDSSSFRTNVFDQTSVIPGATPSDPPQIVKGSTGSGQQGGNGLTYFPFVLRMEGAVPGKSGTTSGSLGLTYNVLHGGAFSKSQDFERSAGSKHASANFLTLNASLAHEHVFKDDWRLIARADGQWAPQPLFSNEQFALGGMGAVRGYVQGDEFGDHGWKLTLEPRTPAYRLGLVDGTLPMFARMSVFTDYGRTYLIDPQGRNTQTALWGVGSGLNVTMGQSLDLSAVAAWSLTDTHYSRVGKMRFYLSMSFQF
;
A
#
# COMPACT_ATOMS: atom_id res chain seq x y z
N MET A 1 -31.06 -36.00 17.35
CA MET A 1 -30.68 -37.42 17.41
C MET A 1 -31.74 -38.22 16.68
N LEU A 2 -31.36 -39.10 15.76
CA LEU A 2 -32.30 -39.90 14.95
C LEU A 2 -32.58 -41.24 15.64
N ASN A 3 -33.70 -41.35 16.35
CA ASN A 3 -34.20 -42.67 16.76
C ASN A 3 -35.03 -43.26 15.61
N THR A 4 -34.37 -43.71 14.54
CA THR A 4 -35.05 -44.32 13.38
C THR A 4 -35.19 -45.83 13.57
N GLY A 5 -36.39 -46.37 13.34
CA GLY A 5 -36.66 -47.80 13.47
C GLY A 5 -35.98 -48.63 12.37
N HIS A 6 -35.62 -49.88 12.69
CA HIS A 6 -35.07 -50.85 11.75
C HIS A 6 -36.09 -51.21 10.65
N LEU A 7 -35.69 -51.09 9.38
CA LEU A 7 -36.52 -51.30 8.19
C LEU A 7 -37.78 -50.42 8.15
N VAL A 8 -37.68 -49.17 8.61
CA VAL A 8 -38.77 -48.20 8.62
C VAL A 8 -38.37 -46.94 7.85
N LEU A 9 -39.24 -46.47 6.95
CA LEU A 9 -39.12 -45.19 6.26
C LEU A 9 -39.63 -44.05 7.16
N SER A 10 -38.71 -43.18 7.55
CA SER A 10 -38.94 -42.01 8.39
C SER A 10 -38.89 -40.73 7.55
N ASP A 11 -39.75 -39.75 7.83
CA ASP A 11 -39.70 -38.44 7.18
C ASP A 11 -39.05 -37.41 8.10
N ILE A 12 -38.21 -36.55 7.53
CA ILE A 12 -37.53 -35.47 8.21
C ILE A 12 -37.76 -34.20 7.40
N ARG A 13 -38.39 -33.20 8.02
CA ARG A 13 -38.64 -31.90 7.40
C ARG A 13 -37.93 -30.83 8.21
N PHE A 14 -37.21 -29.95 7.53
CA PHE A 14 -36.59 -28.80 8.16
C PHE A 14 -36.70 -27.57 7.26
N GLY A 15 -36.93 -26.42 7.90
CA GLY A 15 -37.33 -25.17 7.24
C GLY A 15 -36.24 -24.56 6.37
N SER A 16 -36.61 -23.62 5.51
CA SER A 16 -35.67 -22.95 4.61
C SER A 16 -34.47 -22.34 5.36
N GLY A 17 -33.24 -22.63 4.93
CA GLY A 17 -32.02 -22.10 5.54
C GLY A 17 -31.63 -22.74 6.87
N THR A 18 -32.34 -23.77 7.34
CA THR A 18 -31.98 -24.51 8.55
C THR A 18 -30.98 -25.61 8.26
N GLU A 19 -30.09 -25.87 9.23
CA GLU A 19 -29.09 -26.92 9.17
C GLU A 19 -29.52 -28.11 10.05
N TRP A 20 -29.51 -29.29 9.47
CA TRP A 20 -29.77 -30.54 10.15
C TRP A 20 -28.51 -31.39 10.21
N HIS A 21 -28.03 -31.66 11.42
CA HIS A 21 -26.85 -32.48 11.66
C HIS A 21 -27.26 -33.95 11.71
N PHE A 22 -26.84 -34.72 10.72
CA PHE A 22 -26.99 -36.17 10.69
C PHE A 22 -25.78 -36.83 11.36
N ARG A 23 -26.07 -37.64 12.38
CA ARG A 23 -25.08 -38.50 13.03
C ARG A 23 -25.72 -39.87 13.25
N SER A 24 -25.14 -40.90 12.64
CA SER A 24 -25.51 -42.28 12.93
C SER A 24 -24.99 -42.65 14.33
N ASP A 25 -25.88 -43.15 15.20
CA ASP A 25 -25.64 -43.37 16.64
C ASP A 25 -25.27 -44.82 16.99
N LYS A 26 -25.33 -45.74 16.01
CA LYS A 26 -25.06 -47.18 16.19
C LYS A 26 -24.00 -47.68 15.21
N THR A 27 -23.09 -48.51 15.72
CA THR A 27 -21.90 -48.99 15.00
C THR A 27 -22.18 -49.96 13.84
N ALA A 28 -23.44 -50.39 13.63
CA ALA A 28 -23.84 -51.36 12.60
C ALA A 28 -25.05 -50.92 11.74
N VAL A 29 -25.49 -49.65 11.83
CA VAL A 29 -26.69 -49.18 11.11
C VAL A 29 -26.32 -48.35 9.88
N TRP A 30 -26.87 -48.77 8.74
CA TRP A 30 -26.78 -48.08 7.45
C TRP A 30 -28.05 -47.28 7.19
N HIS A 31 -27.92 -46.14 6.52
CA HIS A 31 -29.08 -45.29 6.22
C HIS A 31 -29.14 -44.94 4.74
N LEU A 32 -30.28 -45.19 4.11
CA LEU A 32 -30.62 -44.68 2.78
C LEU A 32 -31.45 -43.41 2.95
N LEU A 33 -30.92 -42.28 2.48
CA LEU A 33 -31.60 -40.99 2.51
C LEU A 33 -32.00 -40.58 1.10
N ARG A 34 -33.25 -40.16 0.92
CA ARG A 34 -33.77 -39.58 -0.33
C ARG A 34 -34.25 -38.15 -0.08
N VAL A 35 -33.99 -37.26 -1.02
CA VAL A 35 -34.66 -35.96 -1.06
C VAL A 35 -36.03 -36.11 -1.71
N ALA A 36 -37.10 -36.08 -0.91
CA ALA A 36 -38.47 -36.20 -1.41
C ALA A 36 -38.96 -34.88 -2.03
N SER A 37 -38.55 -33.73 -1.50
CA SER A 37 -38.84 -32.41 -2.07
C SER A 37 -37.90 -31.34 -1.51
N GLY A 38 -37.73 -30.24 -2.27
CA GLY A 38 -36.87 -29.11 -1.89
C GLY A 38 -35.44 -29.22 -2.38
N LEU A 39 -34.68 -28.15 -2.18
CA LEU A 39 -33.25 -28.05 -2.50
C LEU A 39 -32.45 -27.87 -1.20
N GLY A 40 -31.26 -28.44 -1.15
CA GLY A 40 -30.35 -28.30 -0.03
C GLY A 40 -28.91 -28.63 -0.39
N TYR A 41 -28.04 -28.64 0.61
CA TYR A 41 -26.63 -28.94 0.45
C TYR A 41 -26.20 -29.93 1.53
N ARG A 42 -25.47 -30.98 1.16
CA ARG A 42 -24.72 -31.79 2.11
C ARG A 42 -23.34 -31.18 2.32
N GLN A 43 -22.94 -31.00 3.57
CA GLN A 43 -21.59 -30.61 3.98
C GLN A 43 -20.87 -31.78 4.64
N SER A 44 -19.73 -32.18 4.08
CA SER A 44 -18.79 -33.17 4.66
C SER A 44 -17.36 -32.77 4.33
N ASN A 45 -16.46 -32.73 5.33
CA ASN A 45 -15.03 -32.44 5.20
C ASN A 45 -14.65 -31.40 4.11
N LYS A 46 -15.16 -30.17 4.25
CA LYS A 46 -14.92 -29.01 3.34
C LYS A 46 -15.49 -29.14 1.92
N SER A 47 -16.28 -30.16 1.61
CA SER A 47 -17.02 -30.32 0.35
C SER A 47 -18.52 -30.03 0.54
N TYR A 48 -19.12 -29.34 -0.44
CA TYR A 48 -20.57 -29.10 -0.52
C TYR A 48 -21.14 -29.82 -1.73
N VAL A 49 -22.15 -30.67 -1.52
CA VAL A 49 -22.89 -31.35 -2.58
C VAL A 49 -24.30 -30.78 -2.63
N GLU A 50 -24.70 -30.20 -3.76
CA GLU A 50 -26.08 -29.77 -3.96
C GLU A 50 -26.98 -30.99 -4.07
N LEU A 51 -28.09 -30.97 -3.33
CA LEU A 51 -29.09 -32.01 -3.27
C LEU A 51 -30.42 -31.44 -3.74
N GLY A 52 -31.04 -32.10 -4.71
CA GLY A 52 -32.39 -31.78 -5.15
C GLY A 52 -33.30 -33.00 -5.16
N PRO A 53 -34.55 -32.85 -5.61
CA PRO A 53 -35.54 -33.92 -5.56
C PRO A 53 -35.03 -35.19 -6.26
N ASP A 54 -35.29 -36.33 -5.64
CA ASP A 54 -34.93 -37.69 -6.10
C ASP A 54 -33.44 -38.05 -6.06
N ASP A 55 -32.59 -37.17 -5.52
CA ASP A 55 -31.22 -37.55 -5.19
C ASP A 55 -31.21 -38.46 -3.95
N VAL A 56 -30.37 -39.50 -3.99
CA VAL A 56 -30.29 -40.57 -2.96
C VAL A 56 -28.88 -40.66 -2.41
N LEU A 57 -28.77 -40.88 -1.10
CA LEU A 57 -27.52 -41.01 -0.38
C LEU A 57 -27.51 -42.31 0.44
N LEU A 58 -26.39 -43.02 0.47
CA LEU A 58 -26.16 -44.14 1.39
C LEU A 58 -25.12 -43.71 2.43
N ALA A 59 -25.57 -43.52 3.67
CA ALA A 59 -24.69 -43.18 4.78
C ALA A 59 -24.19 -44.45 5.48
N PHE A 60 -22.86 -44.53 5.63
CA PHE A 60 -22.18 -45.61 6.33
C PHE A 60 -22.44 -45.57 7.84
N PRO A 61 -22.26 -46.70 8.55
CA PRO A 61 -22.22 -46.72 10.01
C PRO A 61 -21.21 -45.69 10.54
N SER A 62 -21.61 -44.92 11.55
CA SER A 62 -20.83 -43.81 12.12
C SER A 62 -20.65 -42.57 11.23
N ALA A 63 -21.34 -42.48 10.08
CA ALA A 63 -21.28 -41.28 9.25
C ALA A 63 -21.83 -40.04 9.96
N SER A 64 -21.13 -38.92 9.77
CA SER A 64 -21.50 -37.60 10.30
C SER A 64 -21.46 -36.56 9.19
N CYS A 65 -22.61 -35.97 8.87
CA CYS A 65 -22.69 -34.89 7.88
C CYS A 65 -23.79 -33.89 8.22
N SER A 66 -23.66 -32.67 7.72
CA SER A 66 -24.70 -31.64 7.88
C SER A 66 -25.48 -31.48 6.57
N PHE A 67 -26.79 -31.37 6.68
CA PHE A 67 -27.68 -31.03 5.56
C PHE A 67 -28.24 -29.63 5.78
N LEU A 68 -27.96 -28.72 4.85
CA LEU A 68 -28.43 -27.34 4.89
C LEU A 68 -29.56 -27.15 3.87
N ALA A 69 -30.76 -26.84 4.33
CA ALA A 69 -31.87 -26.51 3.43
C ALA A 69 -31.59 -25.19 2.70
N SER A 70 -32.00 -25.11 1.43
CA SER A 70 -31.96 -23.86 0.67
C SER A 70 -32.76 -22.77 1.39
N LYS A 71 -32.33 -21.51 1.28
CA LYS A 71 -33.08 -20.35 1.81
C LYS A 71 -34.41 -20.10 1.08
N LEU A 72 -34.68 -20.82 -0.01
CA LEU A 72 -35.83 -20.61 -0.88
C LEU A 72 -36.94 -21.66 -0.68
N THR A 73 -36.61 -22.85 -0.17
CA THR A 73 -37.54 -23.98 -0.10
C THR A 73 -37.27 -24.79 1.16
N GLU A 74 -38.32 -25.29 1.82
CA GLU A 74 -38.18 -26.33 2.83
C GLU A 74 -37.61 -27.61 2.22
N MET A 75 -36.82 -28.35 3.00
CA MET A 75 -36.24 -29.62 2.56
C MET A 75 -36.93 -30.78 3.28
N HIS A 76 -37.34 -31.78 2.49
CA HIS A 76 -37.97 -33.00 2.97
C HIS A 76 -37.09 -34.20 2.62
N LEU A 77 -36.56 -34.85 3.65
CA LEU A 77 -35.76 -36.06 3.55
C LEU A 77 -36.56 -37.27 3.99
N GLN A 78 -36.46 -38.35 3.23
CA GLN A 78 -36.94 -39.68 3.59
C GLN A 78 -35.75 -40.56 3.96
N VAL A 79 -35.76 -41.17 5.14
CA VAL A 79 -34.65 -41.96 5.67
C VAL A 79 -35.12 -43.38 5.96
N PHE A 80 -34.46 -44.37 5.36
CA PHE A 80 -34.67 -45.79 5.61
C PHE A 80 -33.43 -46.39 6.27
N SER A 81 -33.61 -47.04 7.43
CA SER A 81 -32.49 -47.54 8.24
C SER A 81 -32.39 -49.06 8.21
N ILE A 82 -31.18 -49.59 8.00
CA ILE A 82 -30.88 -51.02 7.93
C ILE A 82 -29.87 -51.33 9.03
N ASP A 83 -30.27 -52.14 10.01
CA ASP A 83 -29.39 -52.59 11.10
C ASP A 83 -28.93 -54.01 10.77
N LEU A 84 -27.65 -54.16 10.41
CA LEU A 84 -27.11 -55.47 10.02
C LEU A 84 -27.13 -56.45 11.20
N GLY A 85 -27.05 -55.97 12.45
CA GLY A 85 -27.10 -56.84 13.63
C GLY A 85 -28.46 -57.51 13.83
N LEU A 86 -29.54 -56.91 13.31
CA LEU A 86 -30.89 -57.46 13.36
C LEU A 86 -31.24 -58.34 12.14
N LEU A 87 -30.32 -58.49 11.18
CA LEU A 87 -30.48 -59.30 9.97
C LEU A 87 -29.59 -60.56 9.98
N SER A 88 -29.25 -61.05 11.18
CA SER A 88 -28.52 -62.30 11.33
C SER A 88 -29.29 -63.46 10.70
N GLY A 89 -28.64 -64.17 9.76
CA GLY A 89 -29.25 -65.23 8.96
C GLY A 89 -29.72 -64.81 7.57
N VAL A 90 -29.91 -63.51 7.31
CA VAL A 90 -30.05 -62.96 5.94
C VAL A 90 -28.67 -62.60 5.38
N PHE A 91 -27.82 -62.00 6.21
CA PHE A 91 -26.39 -61.84 5.94
C PHE A 91 -25.61 -62.86 6.75
N SER A 92 -24.63 -63.51 6.12
CA SER A 92 -23.65 -64.32 6.84
C SER A 92 -22.74 -63.44 7.71
N MET A 93 -22.08 -64.06 8.69
CA MET A 93 -21.11 -63.36 9.55
C MET A 93 -19.94 -62.78 8.74
N ASP A 94 -19.53 -63.46 7.66
CA ASP A 94 -18.45 -63.00 6.79
C ASP A 94 -18.88 -61.81 5.92
N GLU A 95 -20.10 -61.82 5.37
CA GLU A 95 -20.66 -60.67 4.62
C GLU A 95 -20.88 -59.45 5.51
N SER A 96 -21.40 -59.65 6.73
CA SER A 96 -21.58 -58.59 7.73
C SER A 96 -20.23 -57.98 8.13
N ARG A 97 -19.19 -58.81 8.28
CA ARG A 97 -17.82 -58.36 8.58
C ARG A 97 -17.20 -57.61 7.40
N ALA A 98 -17.38 -58.10 6.17
CA ALA A 98 -16.88 -57.44 4.95
C ALA A 98 -17.50 -56.05 4.75
N LEU A 99 -18.82 -55.91 4.97
CA LEU A 99 -19.53 -54.63 4.95
C LEU A 99 -19.02 -53.66 6.02
N THR A 100 -18.79 -54.16 7.23
CA THR A 100 -18.25 -53.35 8.34
C THR A 100 -16.82 -52.88 8.03
N GLN A 101 -15.99 -53.75 7.44
CA GLN A 101 -14.63 -53.41 7.01
C GLN A 101 -14.61 -52.42 5.83
N PHE A 102 -15.53 -52.55 4.88
CA PHE A 102 -15.67 -51.58 3.79
C PHE A 102 -16.02 -50.17 4.30
N SER A 103 -16.97 -50.10 5.25
CA SER A 103 -17.34 -48.85 5.93
C SER A 103 -16.16 -48.20 6.67
N SER A 104 -15.30 -48.99 7.31
CA SER A 104 -14.16 -48.45 8.06
C SER A 104 -13.04 -47.93 7.14
N GLN A 105 -12.84 -48.54 5.98
CA GLN A 105 -11.88 -48.09 4.97
C GLN A 105 -12.26 -46.75 4.33
N HIS A 106 -13.55 -46.46 4.17
CA HIS A 106 -14.05 -45.21 3.56
C HIS A 106 -14.34 -44.10 4.60
N GLY A 107 -13.79 -44.21 5.81
CA GLY A 107 -13.76 -43.12 6.80
C GLY A 107 -15.13 -42.63 7.29
N GLY A 108 -16.19 -43.44 7.17
CA GLY A 108 -17.54 -43.03 7.58
C GLY A 108 -18.14 -41.91 6.71
N ASP A 109 -17.83 -41.85 5.41
CA ASP A 109 -18.49 -40.90 4.50
C ASP A 109 -19.88 -41.39 4.03
N VAL A 110 -20.45 -40.72 3.04
CA VAL A 110 -21.75 -41.02 2.44
C VAL A 110 -21.57 -41.19 0.93
N LEU A 111 -22.11 -42.27 0.35
CA LEU A 111 -22.17 -42.44 -1.10
C LEU A 111 -23.33 -41.64 -1.68
N PHE A 112 -23.08 -40.94 -2.79
CA PHE A 112 -24.07 -40.10 -3.45
C PHE A 112 -24.50 -40.71 -4.79
N PHE A 113 -25.81 -40.87 -4.96
CA PHE A 113 -26.45 -41.33 -6.18
C PHE A 113 -27.34 -40.21 -6.74
N PRO A 114 -26.95 -39.56 -7.86
CA PRO A 114 -27.78 -38.53 -8.46
C PRO A 114 -29.08 -39.13 -9.00
N ARG A 115 -30.13 -38.32 -9.15
CA ARG A 115 -31.47 -38.72 -9.63
C ARG A 115 -31.48 -39.58 -10.90
N ASN A 116 -30.48 -39.42 -11.78
CA ASN A 116 -30.36 -40.16 -13.05
C ASN A 116 -29.72 -41.55 -12.87
N HIS A 117 -29.23 -41.89 -11.68
CA HIS A 117 -28.59 -43.17 -11.40
C HIS A 117 -29.66 -44.26 -11.24
N ALA A 118 -29.43 -45.44 -11.84
CA ALA A 118 -30.37 -46.56 -11.81
C ALA A 118 -30.77 -46.97 -10.38
N PHE A 119 -29.82 -46.93 -9.43
CA PHE A 119 -30.08 -47.15 -8.01
C PHE A 119 -31.04 -46.12 -7.41
N ALA A 120 -30.83 -44.82 -7.68
CA ALA A 120 -31.65 -43.75 -7.15
C ALA A 120 -33.09 -43.85 -7.68
N ALA A 121 -33.24 -44.06 -9.00
CA ALA A 121 -34.54 -44.25 -9.65
C ALA A 121 -35.33 -45.41 -9.04
N ARG A 122 -34.68 -46.55 -8.75
CA ARG A 122 -35.31 -47.71 -8.11
C ARG A 122 -35.69 -47.47 -6.66
N PHE A 123 -34.85 -46.79 -5.88
CA PHE A 123 -35.20 -46.45 -4.51
C PHE A 123 -36.38 -45.47 -4.46
N VAL A 124 -36.38 -44.48 -5.36
CA VAL A 124 -37.48 -43.52 -5.54
C VAL A 124 -38.79 -44.23 -5.92
N ASP A 125 -38.74 -45.15 -6.88
CA ASP A 125 -39.88 -45.99 -7.27
C ASP A 125 -40.45 -46.75 -6.07
N ILE A 126 -39.59 -47.40 -5.27
CA ILE A 126 -40.04 -48.12 -4.06
C ILE A 126 -40.71 -47.15 -3.09
N CYS A 127 -40.10 -45.99 -2.80
CA CYS A 127 -40.67 -45.01 -1.88
C CYS A 127 -42.00 -44.39 -2.37
N GLN A 128 -42.26 -44.31 -3.67
CA GLN A 128 -43.47 -43.73 -4.24
C GLN A 128 -44.59 -44.75 -4.50
N ASN A 129 -44.22 -45.94 -4.98
CA ASN A 129 -45.16 -46.90 -5.56
C ASN A 129 -45.42 -48.12 -4.67
N THR A 130 -44.83 -48.19 -3.48
CA THR A 130 -45.16 -49.22 -2.49
C THR A 130 -45.69 -48.64 -1.18
N PRO A 131 -46.56 -49.37 -0.45
CA PRO A 131 -47.05 -48.93 0.84
C PRO A 131 -45.90 -48.63 1.80
N LYS A 132 -45.95 -47.43 2.41
CA LYS A 132 -44.98 -46.99 3.41
C LYS A 132 -44.89 -48.03 4.54
N ASN A 133 -43.70 -48.53 4.82
CA ASN A 133 -43.42 -49.56 5.84
C ASN A 133 -44.08 -50.94 5.63
N GLY A 134 -44.65 -51.22 4.45
CA GLY A 134 -45.16 -52.54 4.08
C GLY A 134 -44.07 -53.62 3.98
N LEU A 135 -44.45 -54.90 4.07
CA LEU A 135 -43.50 -56.02 3.90
C LEU A 135 -42.81 -55.98 2.52
N ALA A 136 -43.57 -55.72 1.45
CA ALA A 136 -43.05 -55.65 0.09
C ALA A 136 -42.04 -54.51 -0.10
N SER A 137 -42.26 -53.35 0.53
CA SER A 137 -41.32 -52.22 0.46
C SER A 137 -40.03 -52.53 1.21
N ARG A 138 -40.12 -53.10 2.41
CA ARG A 138 -38.94 -53.56 3.18
C ARG A 138 -38.09 -54.57 2.41
N LEU A 139 -38.71 -55.59 1.82
CA LEU A 139 -38.00 -56.61 1.04
C LEU A 139 -37.37 -56.03 -0.23
N ARG A 140 -38.04 -55.14 -0.96
CA ARG A 140 -37.48 -54.49 -2.16
C ARG A 140 -36.32 -53.56 -1.84
N VAL A 141 -36.37 -52.82 -0.72
CA VAL A 141 -35.24 -51.99 -0.28
C VAL A 141 -34.06 -52.87 0.14
N LEU A 142 -34.32 -53.98 0.86
CA LEU A 142 -33.27 -54.95 1.22
C LEU A 142 -32.63 -55.59 -0.02
N GLN A 143 -33.44 -56.00 -1.00
CA GLN A 143 -32.95 -56.53 -2.27
C GLN A 143 -32.09 -55.49 -3.00
N LEU A 144 -32.56 -54.24 -3.09
CA LEU A 144 -31.81 -53.14 -3.69
C LEU A 144 -30.47 -52.89 -2.97
N PHE A 145 -30.47 -52.98 -1.64
CA PHE A 145 -29.25 -52.87 -0.83
C PHE A 145 -28.29 -54.05 -1.08
N THR A 146 -28.79 -55.28 -1.16
CA THR A 146 -27.96 -56.46 -1.47
C THR A 146 -27.40 -56.41 -2.88
N GLU A 147 -28.10 -55.85 -3.87
CA GLU A 147 -27.58 -55.70 -5.22
C GLU A 147 -26.48 -54.63 -5.33
N LEU A 148 -26.49 -53.63 -4.44
CA LEU A 148 -25.44 -52.62 -4.36
C LEU A 148 -24.15 -53.18 -3.72
N VAL A 149 -24.30 -54.17 -2.85
CA VAL A 149 -23.24 -54.71 -1.99
C VAL A 149 -22.71 -56.08 -2.46
N GLY A 150 -23.57 -56.91 -3.04
CA GLY A 150 -23.31 -58.27 -3.52
C GLY A 150 -22.64 -58.29 -4.91
N ASP A 151 -21.91 -59.37 -5.19
CA ASP A 151 -20.98 -59.58 -6.33
C ASP A 151 -19.61 -58.87 -6.25
N GLY A 152 -18.97 -58.97 -5.08
CA GLY A 152 -17.54 -58.70 -4.95
C GLY A 152 -17.16 -57.22 -4.99
N LEU A 153 -17.75 -56.41 -4.10
CA LEU A 153 -17.27 -55.06 -3.76
C LEU A 153 -16.86 -54.22 -4.99
N LYS A 154 -17.70 -54.19 -6.04
CA LYS A 154 -17.56 -53.22 -7.16
C LYS A 154 -17.90 -51.78 -6.75
N LEU A 155 -17.65 -51.43 -5.49
CA LEU A 155 -17.71 -50.05 -5.00
C LEU A 155 -16.53 -49.21 -5.53
N GLU A 156 -15.48 -49.84 -6.05
CA GLU A 156 -14.34 -49.18 -6.71
C GLU A 156 -14.72 -48.43 -8.00
N THR A 157 -15.86 -48.73 -8.63
CA THR A 157 -16.28 -48.07 -9.89
C THR A 157 -17.22 -46.87 -9.67
N LEU A 158 -17.66 -46.64 -8.43
CA LEU A 158 -18.45 -45.46 -8.07
C LEU A 158 -17.49 -44.28 -7.89
N SER A 159 -17.13 -43.68 -9.02
CA SER A 159 -16.55 -42.35 -9.05
C SER A 159 -17.46 -41.40 -8.28
N VAL A 160 -16.96 -40.82 -7.18
CA VAL A 160 -17.58 -39.67 -6.53
C VAL A 160 -17.89 -38.67 -7.64
N PRO A 161 -19.17 -38.34 -7.93
CA PRO A 161 -19.46 -37.45 -9.03
C PRO A 161 -18.82 -36.09 -8.72
N VAL A 162 -17.75 -35.79 -9.44
CA VAL A 162 -17.25 -34.43 -9.59
C VAL A 162 -18.40 -33.63 -10.17
N HIS A 163 -18.97 -32.76 -9.34
CA HIS A 163 -19.88 -31.68 -9.66
C HIS A 163 -20.87 -31.97 -10.81
N GLN A 164 -22.15 -32.19 -10.49
CA GLN A 164 -23.21 -31.76 -11.40
C GLN A 164 -23.25 -30.22 -11.38
N ASP A 165 -22.29 -29.69 -12.13
CA ASP A 165 -21.88 -28.30 -12.20
C ASP A 165 -23.09 -27.46 -12.64
N GLY A 166 -23.53 -26.49 -11.83
CA GLY A 166 -24.43 -25.42 -12.33
C GLY A 166 -23.85 -24.78 -13.60
N ARG A 167 -22.52 -24.84 -13.73
CA ARG A 167 -21.73 -24.52 -14.93
C ARG A 167 -22.09 -25.33 -16.17
N ALA A 168 -22.44 -26.62 -16.06
CA ALA A 168 -22.83 -27.45 -17.20
C ALA A 168 -24.20 -27.02 -17.76
N ARG A 169 -25.21 -26.83 -16.90
CA ARG A 169 -26.52 -26.26 -17.28
C ARG A 169 -26.38 -24.86 -17.87
N PHE A 170 -25.46 -24.06 -17.31
CA PHE A 170 -25.13 -22.75 -17.84
C PHE A 170 -24.49 -22.81 -19.24
N ARG A 171 -23.51 -23.69 -19.47
CA ARG A 171 -22.87 -23.86 -20.78
C ARG A 171 -23.86 -24.34 -21.84
N GLU A 172 -24.77 -25.23 -21.48
CA GLU A 172 -25.82 -25.73 -22.37
C GLU A 172 -26.79 -24.61 -22.78
N LEU A 173 -27.31 -23.83 -21.83
CA LEU A 173 -28.14 -22.67 -22.15
C LEU A 173 -27.39 -21.64 -23.01
N MET A 174 -26.12 -21.36 -22.69
CA MET A 174 -25.32 -20.41 -23.49
C MET A 174 -25.02 -20.91 -24.90
N ARG A 175 -25.07 -22.22 -25.15
CA ARG A 175 -24.91 -22.82 -26.50
C ARG A 175 -26.18 -22.69 -27.33
N GLU A 176 -27.34 -22.79 -26.70
CA GLU A 176 -28.65 -22.77 -27.37
C GLU A 176 -29.23 -21.37 -27.53
N LEU A 177 -28.78 -20.39 -26.74
CA LEU A 177 -29.32 -19.02 -26.76
C LEU A 177 -28.76 -18.19 -27.93
N PRO A 178 -29.58 -17.77 -28.93
CA PRO A 178 -29.11 -16.93 -30.04
C PRO A 178 -28.63 -15.57 -29.55
N GLU A 179 -27.62 -14.98 -30.22
CA GLU A 179 -27.09 -13.66 -29.84
C GLU A 179 -28.16 -12.55 -29.84
N GLY A 180 -29.17 -12.68 -30.72
CA GLY A 180 -30.31 -11.76 -30.78
C GLY A 180 -31.24 -11.83 -29.56
N GLU A 181 -31.42 -13.01 -28.98
CA GLU A 181 -32.20 -13.21 -27.75
C GLU A 181 -31.40 -12.75 -26.52
N LEU A 182 -30.10 -13.08 -26.48
CA LEU A 182 -29.18 -12.64 -25.43
C LEU A 182 -29.13 -11.10 -25.28
N MET A 183 -29.26 -10.34 -26.38
CA MET A 183 -29.30 -8.87 -26.35
C MET A 183 -30.52 -8.26 -25.64
N ARG A 184 -31.60 -9.03 -25.49
CA ARG A 184 -32.91 -8.57 -25.00
C ARG A 184 -33.28 -9.13 -23.62
N CYS A 185 -32.76 -10.28 -23.21
CA CYS A 185 -33.08 -10.91 -21.93
C CYS A 185 -32.51 -10.17 -20.71
N SER A 186 -33.26 -10.19 -19.61
CA SER A 186 -32.79 -9.70 -18.30
C SER A 186 -32.05 -10.78 -17.50
N VAL A 187 -31.27 -10.37 -16.48
CA VAL A 187 -30.64 -11.30 -15.53
C VAL A 187 -31.71 -12.16 -14.84
N GLY A 188 -32.85 -11.57 -14.47
CA GLY A 188 -33.95 -12.27 -13.80
C GLY A 188 -34.63 -13.34 -14.67
N GLU A 189 -34.74 -13.13 -15.99
CA GLU A 189 -35.27 -14.15 -16.91
C GLU A 189 -34.30 -15.31 -17.09
N LEU A 190 -33.01 -15.02 -17.31
CA LEU A 190 -32.00 -16.05 -17.51
C LEU A 190 -31.73 -16.84 -16.22
N SER A 191 -31.83 -16.19 -15.06
CA SER A 191 -31.69 -16.86 -13.77
C SER A 191 -32.87 -17.79 -13.49
N LYS A 192 -34.10 -17.38 -13.83
CA LYS A 192 -35.30 -18.23 -13.71
C LYS A 192 -35.23 -19.48 -14.59
N ARG A 193 -34.76 -19.36 -15.84
CA ARG A 193 -34.60 -20.51 -16.76
C ARG A 193 -33.63 -21.57 -16.24
N LEU A 194 -32.64 -21.18 -15.42
CA LEU A 194 -31.62 -22.08 -14.85
C LEU A 194 -31.87 -22.45 -13.38
N CYS A 195 -32.99 -21.98 -12.80
CA CYS A 195 -33.27 -22.07 -11.36
C CYS A 195 -32.13 -21.49 -10.49
N PHE A 196 -31.43 -20.47 -10.98
CA PHE A 196 -30.38 -19.76 -10.25
C PHE A 196 -30.93 -18.52 -9.55
N SER A 197 -30.28 -18.14 -8.44
CA SER A 197 -30.41 -16.75 -7.98
C SER A 197 -29.72 -15.81 -8.98
N GLU A 198 -30.22 -14.59 -9.12
CA GLU A 198 -29.61 -13.57 -10.01
C GLU A 198 -28.13 -13.36 -9.70
N ARG A 199 -27.76 -13.47 -8.43
CA ARG A 199 -26.36 -13.40 -7.95
C ARG A 199 -25.54 -14.60 -8.41
N HIS A 200 -26.08 -15.81 -8.35
CA HIS A 200 -25.38 -17.01 -8.82
C HIS A 200 -25.21 -17.00 -10.34
N PHE A 201 -26.26 -16.65 -11.09
CA PHE A 201 -26.19 -16.47 -12.54
C PHE A 201 -25.13 -15.43 -12.92
N SER A 202 -25.15 -14.25 -12.31
CA SER A 202 -24.20 -13.17 -12.63
C SER A 202 -22.76 -13.57 -12.34
N ARG A 203 -22.53 -14.31 -11.25
CA ARG A 203 -21.21 -14.85 -10.89
C ARG A 203 -20.75 -15.88 -11.91
N LEU A 204 -21.61 -16.83 -12.26
CA LEU A 204 -21.29 -17.92 -13.19
C LEU A 204 -21.07 -17.39 -14.62
N PHE A 205 -21.88 -16.44 -15.07
CA PHE A 205 -21.73 -15.77 -16.35
C PHE A 205 -20.38 -15.07 -16.46
N ARG A 206 -19.94 -14.37 -15.40
CA ARG A 206 -18.62 -13.71 -15.38
C ARG A 206 -17.47 -14.71 -15.31
N GLN A 207 -17.65 -15.86 -14.66
CA GLN A 207 -16.65 -16.91 -14.57
C GLN A 207 -16.45 -17.66 -15.90
N GLU A 208 -17.53 -17.92 -16.65
CA GLU A 208 -17.45 -18.67 -17.90
C GLU A 208 -17.13 -17.80 -19.12
N LEU A 209 -17.65 -16.57 -19.16
CA LEU A 209 -17.50 -15.69 -20.33
C LEU A 209 -16.50 -14.56 -20.10
N GLY A 210 -15.94 -14.44 -18.90
CA GLY A 210 -14.94 -13.42 -18.51
C GLY A 210 -15.51 -12.00 -18.35
N VAL A 211 -16.75 -11.76 -18.74
CA VAL A 211 -17.41 -10.44 -18.74
C VAL A 211 -18.79 -10.52 -18.10
N SER A 212 -19.34 -9.37 -17.68
CA SER A 212 -20.73 -9.33 -17.19
C SER A 212 -21.75 -9.50 -18.32
N LEU A 213 -22.98 -9.95 -18.01
CA LEU A 213 -24.07 -10.04 -19.00
C LEU A 213 -24.29 -8.68 -19.70
N ARG A 214 -24.35 -7.60 -18.92
CA ARG A 214 -24.56 -6.24 -19.43
C ARG A 214 -23.45 -5.81 -20.39
N GLU A 215 -22.20 -6.17 -20.10
CA GLU A 215 -21.05 -5.89 -20.95
C GLU A 215 -21.08 -6.70 -22.25
N LYS A 216 -21.43 -8.00 -22.18
CA LYS A 216 -21.62 -8.84 -23.37
C LYS A 216 -22.75 -8.32 -24.25
N GLN A 217 -23.88 -7.93 -23.67
CA GLN A 217 -25.01 -7.31 -24.38
C GLN A 217 -24.59 -6.00 -25.04
N GLN A 218 -23.87 -5.14 -24.31
CA GLN A 218 -23.34 -3.89 -24.87
C GLN A 218 -22.39 -4.15 -26.06
N ARG A 219 -21.55 -5.19 -25.98
CA ARG A 219 -20.66 -5.57 -27.07
C ARG A 219 -21.43 -6.00 -28.32
N LEU A 220 -22.42 -6.86 -28.16
CA LEU A 220 -23.27 -7.33 -29.27
C LEU A 220 -24.06 -6.18 -29.91
N ARG A 221 -24.58 -5.24 -29.09
CA ARG A 221 -25.28 -4.04 -29.59
C ARG A 221 -24.35 -3.16 -30.44
N LEU A 222 -23.11 -2.95 -29.99
CA LEU A 222 -22.12 -2.17 -30.72
C LEU A 222 -21.61 -2.88 -31.99
N GLU A 223 -21.45 -4.20 -31.96
CA GLU A 223 -21.08 -5.02 -33.13
C GLU A 223 -22.18 -4.97 -34.21
N ARG A 224 -23.46 -5.09 -33.81
CA ARG A 224 -24.59 -4.89 -34.72
C ARG A 224 -24.66 -3.46 -35.25
N ALA A 225 -24.40 -2.46 -34.40
CA ALA A 225 -24.39 -1.06 -34.82
C ALA A 225 -23.28 -0.78 -35.84
N ARG A 226 -22.09 -1.39 -35.64
CA ARG A 226 -20.98 -1.32 -36.59
C ARG A 226 -21.41 -1.88 -37.95
N HIS A 227 -22.03 -3.06 -37.97
CA HIS A 227 -22.53 -3.66 -39.20
C HIS A 227 -23.53 -2.72 -39.91
N LEU A 228 -24.52 -2.18 -39.18
CA LEU A 228 -25.51 -1.24 -39.74
C LEU A 228 -24.88 0.07 -40.23
N LEU A 229 -23.83 0.57 -39.57
CA LEU A 229 -23.10 1.78 -40.01
C LEU A 229 -22.33 1.56 -41.32
N GLU A 230 -21.94 0.32 -41.61
CA GLU A 230 -21.22 -0.11 -42.82
C GLU A 230 -22.17 -0.49 -43.96
N THR A 231 -23.29 -1.13 -43.66
CA THR A 231 -24.20 -1.70 -44.67
C THR A 231 -25.40 -0.82 -45.01
N THR A 232 -25.75 0.16 -44.16
CA THR A 232 -26.96 0.98 -44.35
C THR A 232 -26.67 2.50 -44.34
N PRO A 233 -27.42 3.30 -45.12
CA PRO A 233 -27.34 4.75 -45.10
C PRO A 233 -28.17 5.39 -43.97
N GLU A 234 -28.75 4.61 -43.06
CA GLU A 234 -29.66 5.10 -42.03
C GLU A 234 -29.05 6.17 -41.12
N LYS A 235 -29.88 7.07 -40.58
CA LYS A 235 -29.42 8.08 -39.62
C LYS A 235 -28.85 7.39 -38.38
N ILE A 236 -27.73 7.89 -37.85
CA ILE A 236 -27.02 7.28 -36.70
C ILE A 236 -27.93 7.15 -35.47
N ILE A 237 -28.87 8.08 -35.30
CA ILE A 237 -29.88 8.04 -34.24
C ILE A 237 -30.83 6.83 -34.38
N ASN A 238 -31.22 6.46 -35.59
CA ASN A 238 -32.08 5.30 -35.83
C ASN A 238 -31.31 4.01 -35.54
N ILE A 239 -30.06 3.93 -35.99
CA ILE A 239 -29.17 2.79 -35.68
C ILE A 239 -28.97 2.64 -34.17
N ALA A 240 -28.83 3.75 -33.44
CA ALA A 240 -28.71 3.71 -31.99
C ALA A 240 -29.98 3.16 -31.32
N LEU A 241 -31.16 3.57 -31.78
CA LEU A 241 -32.44 3.08 -31.27
C LEU A 241 -32.63 1.59 -31.61
N ASP A 242 -32.33 1.18 -32.84
CA ASP A 242 -32.49 -0.19 -33.34
C ASP A 242 -31.61 -1.20 -32.60
N VAL A 243 -30.40 -0.79 -32.21
CA VAL A 243 -29.50 -1.62 -31.39
C VAL A 243 -29.78 -1.50 -29.89
N GLY A 244 -30.85 -0.81 -29.48
CA GLY A 244 -31.35 -0.80 -28.11
C GLY A 244 -30.68 0.24 -27.19
N TYR A 245 -30.18 1.35 -27.72
CA TYR A 245 -29.79 2.52 -26.93
C TYR A 245 -30.92 3.53 -26.86
N GLN A 246 -31.30 3.94 -25.65
CA GLN A 246 -32.36 4.94 -25.42
C GLN A 246 -31.92 6.38 -25.73
N SER A 247 -30.62 6.62 -25.96
CA SER A 247 -30.07 7.94 -26.22
C SER A 247 -28.87 7.88 -27.17
N LEU A 248 -28.86 8.76 -28.17
CA LEU A 248 -27.76 8.94 -29.10
C LEU A 248 -26.45 9.32 -28.38
N SER A 249 -26.53 10.12 -27.32
CA SER A 249 -25.36 10.56 -26.56
C SER A 249 -24.66 9.38 -25.87
N LEU A 250 -25.44 8.47 -25.25
CA LEU A 250 -24.90 7.26 -24.62
C LEU A 250 -24.31 6.30 -25.67
N PHE A 251 -24.98 6.15 -26.82
CA PHE A 251 -24.48 5.36 -27.94
C PHE A 251 -23.13 5.88 -28.45
N ASN A 252 -23.01 7.19 -28.70
CA ASN A 252 -21.77 7.81 -29.18
C ASN A 252 -20.61 7.61 -28.21
N VAL A 253 -20.84 7.80 -26.91
CA VAL A 253 -19.84 7.56 -25.86
C VAL A 253 -19.38 6.10 -25.86
N MET A 254 -20.33 5.16 -25.90
CA MET A 254 -20.02 3.73 -25.84
C MET A 254 -19.36 3.20 -27.12
N PHE A 255 -19.77 3.70 -28.28
CA PHE A 255 -19.17 3.36 -29.56
C PHE A 255 -17.72 3.91 -29.65
N LYS A 256 -17.51 5.18 -29.26
CA LYS A 256 -16.16 5.78 -29.19
C LYS A 256 -15.27 5.07 -28.17
N LYS A 257 -15.81 4.67 -27.03
CA LYS A 257 -15.06 3.90 -26.02
C LYS A 257 -14.55 2.57 -26.57
N ARG A 258 -15.38 1.85 -27.35
CA ARG A 258 -15.08 0.52 -27.89
C ARG A 258 -14.20 0.55 -29.15
N TYR A 259 -14.50 1.44 -30.09
CA TYR A 259 -13.86 1.50 -31.41
C TYR A 259 -12.87 2.65 -31.56
N LYS A 260 -12.67 3.45 -30.51
CA LYS A 260 -11.77 4.63 -30.46
C LYS A 260 -12.09 5.75 -31.46
N MET A 261 -13.25 5.69 -32.12
CA MET A 261 -13.75 6.71 -33.03
C MET A 261 -15.27 6.83 -32.90
N THR A 262 -15.83 8.00 -33.22
CA THR A 262 -17.29 8.21 -33.18
C THR A 262 -17.99 7.44 -34.30
N PRO A 263 -19.29 7.10 -34.16
CA PRO A 263 -20.06 6.48 -35.25
C PRO A 263 -20.01 7.28 -36.57
N THR A 264 -19.95 8.61 -36.47
CA THR A 264 -19.80 9.52 -37.61
C THR A 264 -18.42 9.37 -38.26
N GLU A 265 -17.35 9.37 -37.48
CA GLU A 265 -15.97 9.12 -37.95
C GLU A 265 -15.84 7.72 -38.55
N TRP A 266 -16.45 6.70 -37.94
CA TRP A 266 -16.46 5.32 -38.47
C TRP A 266 -17.09 5.26 -39.86
N ARG A 267 -18.24 5.91 -40.03
CA ARG A 267 -18.95 6.00 -41.31
C ARG A 267 -18.20 6.87 -42.34
N ALA A 268 -17.49 7.90 -41.92
CA ALA A 268 -16.65 8.72 -42.79
C ALA A 268 -15.40 7.94 -43.25
N ARG A 269 -14.75 7.22 -42.35
CA ARG A 269 -13.58 6.37 -42.64
C ARG A 269 -13.90 5.23 -43.60
N GLY A 270 -15.08 4.61 -43.50
CA GLY A 270 -15.55 3.64 -44.49
C GLY A 270 -15.72 4.22 -45.89
N ARG A 271 -15.96 5.55 -46.00
CA ARG A 271 -16.01 6.28 -47.28
C ARG A 271 -14.61 6.74 -47.73
N GLU A 272 -13.73 7.11 -46.81
CA GLU A 272 -12.34 7.51 -47.10
C GLU A 272 -11.41 6.32 -47.42
N ALA A 273 -11.64 5.13 -46.87
CA ALA A 273 -10.91 3.91 -47.24
C ALA A 273 -11.15 3.50 -48.71
N LYS A 274 -12.17 4.07 -49.37
CA LYS A 274 -12.39 3.97 -50.82
C LYS A 274 -11.69 5.08 -51.64
N ARG A 275 -10.95 6.01 -51.02
CA ARG A 275 -10.15 7.07 -51.67
C ARG A 275 -8.69 7.01 -51.19
N LYS A 276 -7.78 6.38 -51.96
CA LYS A 276 -6.31 6.58 -51.88
C LYS A 276 -5.95 7.99 -52.45
N PRO A 277 -4.81 8.66 -52.09
CA PRO A 277 -3.44 8.10 -52.06
C PRO A 277 -2.39 8.71 -51.07
N SER A 278 -1.20 8.07 -51.10
CA SER A 278 0.22 8.52 -50.94
C SER A 278 0.79 9.17 -49.66
N SER A 279 1.82 8.50 -49.11
CA SER A 279 2.98 8.98 -48.30
C SER A 279 3.96 9.86 -49.10
N PRO A 280 5.10 10.42 -48.58
CA PRO A 280 5.86 10.21 -47.31
C PRO A 280 6.34 11.53 -46.60
N ARG A 281 6.95 11.57 -45.39
CA ARG A 281 8.38 11.35 -44.99
C ARG A 281 8.49 11.62 -43.46
N ALA A 282 8.98 10.74 -42.59
CA ALA A 282 10.36 10.41 -42.19
C ALA A 282 11.13 11.49 -41.36
N GLY A 283 11.42 11.18 -40.08
CA GLY A 283 12.44 11.81 -39.23
C GLY A 283 12.03 11.97 -37.75
N VAL A 284 12.90 11.57 -36.79
CA VAL A 284 12.85 11.75 -35.30
C VAL A 284 12.46 10.51 -34.43
N GLY A 285 12.02 9.39 -35.01
CA GLY A 285 11.47 8.25 -34.23
C GLY A 285 12.44 7.34 -33.43
N MET A 286 13.76 7.53 -33.45
CA MET A 286 14.68 6.44 -33.02
C MET A 286 15.06 6.44 -31.52
N VAL A 287 14.82 7.53 -30.78
CA VAL A 287 15.10 7.60 -29.32
C VAL A 287 13.86 7.24 -28.47
N LEU A 288 12.66 7.47 -29.00
CA LEU A 288 11.39 7.09 -28.36
C LEU A 288 11.11 5.59 -28.43
N LEU A 289 11.59 4.90 -29.47
CA LEU A 289 11.33 3.46 -29.67
C LEU A 289 12.12 2.56 -28.70
N ALA A 290 13.29 2.98 -28.24
CA ALA A 290 14.04 2.24 -27.22
C ALA A 290 13.40 2.35 -25.82
N ALA A 291 12.88 3.53 -25.46
CA ALA A 291 12.17 3.75 -24.20
C ALA A 291 10.81 3.03 -24.16
N VAL A 292 10.09 2.98 -25.29
CA VAL A 292 8.79 2.28 -25.39
C VAL A 292 8.97 0.75 -25.38
N SER A 293 10.09 0.22 -25.88
CA SER A 293 10.37 -1.23 -25.87
C SER A 293 10.74 -1.71 -24.46
N ALA A 294 11.50 -0.92 -23.70
CA ALA A 294 11.82 -1.21 -22.30
C ALA A 294 10.60 -1.05 -21.36
N LEU A 295 9.70 -0.08 -21.64
CA LEU A 295 8.44 0.04 -20.91
C LEU A 295 7.50 -1.14 -21.14
N ARG A 296 7.50 -1.75 -22.35
CA ARG A 296 6.57 -2.83 -22.70
C ARG A 296 6.92 -4.17 -22.04
N MET A 297 8.20 -4.47 -21.81
CA MET A 297 8.61 -5.70 -21.11
C MET A 297 8.41 -5.65 -19.59
N LEU A 298 8.39 -4.45 -18.99
CA LEU A 298 8.08 -4.26 -17.55
C LEU A 298 6.57 -4.08 -17.29
N TRP A 299 5.79 -3.69 -18.30
CA TRP A 299 4.34 -3.53 -18.20
C TRP A 299 3.60 -4.87 -18.06
N ASP A 300 4.10 -5.93 -18.70
CA ASP A 300 3.42 -7.23 -18.75
C ASP A 300 3.66 -8.13 -17.52
N THR A 301 4.50 -7.71 -16.56
CA THR A 301 4.81 -8.51 -15.35
C THR A 301 4.34 -7.88 -14.02
N ALA A 302 3.75 -6.67 -14.02
CA ALA A 302 3.52 -5.93 -12.77
C ALA A 302 2.05 -5.52 -12.45
N TRP A 303 1.04 -5.77 -13.28
CA TRP A 303 -0.35 -5.35 -12.95
C TRP A 303 -1.44 -6.35 -13.32
N ALA A 304 -1.87 -7.14 -12.33
CA ALA A 304 -3.24 -7.64 -12.22
C ALA A 304 -3.84 -7.15 -10.89
N ALA A 305 -4.17 -5.86 -10.81
CA ALA A 305 -4.93 -5.30 -9.70
C ALA A 305 -5.92 -4.25 -10.23
N ASP A 306 -7.18 -4.45 -9.83
CA ASP A 306 -8.38 -3.71 -10.22
C ASP A 306 -8.33 -2.23 -9.75
N PRO A 307 -8.46 -1.22 -10.63
CA PRO A 307 -8.50 0.18 -10.24
C PRO A 307 -9.94 0.59 -9.89
N SER A 308 -10.41 0.20 -8.71
CA SER A 308 -11.59 0.82 -8.10
C SER A 308 -11.39 1.07 -6.60
N ALA A 309 -10.56 2.06 -6.29
CA ALA A 309 -10.53 2.69 -4.97
C ALA A 309 -10.45 4.21 -5.18
N GLN A 310 -11.62 4.83 -5.32
CA GLN A 310 -11.74 6.28 -5.19
C GLN A 310 -11.45 6.65 -3.73
N SER A 311 -10.37 7.38 -3.50
CA SER A 311 -10.21 8.18 -2.29
C SER A 311 -11.22 9.34 -2.34
N PRO A 312 -11.91 9.68 -1.25
CA PRO A 312 -12.75 10.87 -1.22
C PRO A 312 -11.85 12.11 -1.19
N VAL A 313 -11.96 12.92 -2.24
CA VAL A 313 -11.46 14.31 -2.25
C VAL A 313 -12.45 15.13 -1.44
N VAL A 314 -11.97 15.71 -0.34
CA VAL A 314 -12.62 16.84 0.32
C VAL A 314 -12.23 18.10 -0.47
N SER A 315 -13.18 18.61 -1.25
CA SER A 315 -13.12 19.99 -1.77
C SER A 315 -14.55 20.52 -1.88
N GLY A 316 -14.85 21.53 -1.06
CA GLY A 316 -16.16 22.19 -1.03
C GLY A 316 -16.27 23.15 0.14
N GLY A 317 -15.34 24.10 0.23
CA GLY A 317 -15.57 25.35 0.95
C GLY A 317 -16.55 26.19 0.15
N GLY A 318 -17.77 26.33 0.65
CA GLY A 318 -18.72 27.35 0.25
C GLY A 318 -18.98 28.26 1.44
N GLU A 319 -18.58 29.52 1.30
CA GLU A 319 -18.84 30.60 2.24
C GLU A 319 -20.34 30.70 2.57
N VAL A 320 -20.68 30.78 3.86
CA VAL A 320 -21.96 31.35 4.29
C VAL A 320 -21.63 32.57 5.15
N LYS A 321 -21.75 33.74 4.50
CA LYS A 321 -21.80 35.04 5.17
C LYS A 321 -23.06 35.15 6.01
N ALA A 322 -22.88 35.80 7.15
CA ALA A 322 -23.91 36.18 8.10
C ALA A 322 -25.03 37.04 7.49
N SER A 323 -26.25 36.83 7.97
CA SER A 323 -27.25 37.89 8.13
C SER A 323 -28.15 37.56 9.32
N GLY A 324 -28.01 38.36 10.37
CA GLY A 324 -28.96 38.45 11.49
C GLY A 324 -30.26 39.19 11.10
N PRO A 325 -31.09 39.55 12.08
CA PRO A 325 -32.48 39.12 12.12
C PRO A 325 -33.46 40.20 11.64
N ALA A 326 -34.64 39.76 11.19
CA ALA A 326 -35.80 40.63 11.00
C ALA A 326 -36.95 40.18 11.88
N THR A 327 -37.23 41.04 12.85
CA THR A 327 -38.48 41.30 13.55
C THR A 327 -39.72 41.21 12.66
N SER A 328 -40.80 40.62 13.17
CA SER A 328 -42.13 41.18 12.92
C SER A 328 -43.06 40.96 14.12
N THR A 329 -43.33 42.09 14.76
CA THR A 329 -44.51 42.43 15.58
C THR A 329 -45.83 41.93 15.00
N ALA A 330 -46.72 41.44 15.87
CA ALA A 330 -48.16 41.41 15.59
C ALA A 330 -48.98 41.62 16.88
N ALA A 331 -49.90 42.57 16.81
CA ALA A 331 -51.08 42.78 17.66
C ALA A 331 -52.20 43.32 16.72
N PRO A 332 -53.47 43.46 17.15
CA PRO A 332 -54.44 42.38 17.35
C PRO A 332 -55.78 42.64 16.59
N GLY A 333 -56.72 41.67 16.57
CA GLY A 333 -58.10 41.98 16.19
C GLY A 333 -59.07 40.81 15.93
N ALA A 334 -59.88 40.52 16.95
CA ALA A 334 -61.34 40.32 16.90
C ALA A 334 -61.91 39.12 16.09
N ALA A 335 -62.29 38.00 16.74
CA ALA A 335 -63.56 37.76 17.47
C ALA A 335 -64.76 37.48 16.55
N ILE A 336 -65.16 36.19 16.43
CA ILE A 336 -66.57 35.75 16.33
C ILE A 336 -66.72 34.42 17.09
N THR A 337 -67.83 34.33 17.83
CA THR A 337 -68.24 33.39 18.87
C THR A 337 -68.93 32.13 18.36
N ASN A 338 -68.85 31.06 19.18
CA ASN A 338 -69.83 29.98 19.50
C ASN A 338 -69.02 28.69 19.75
N GLY A 339 -68.95 28.06 20.91
CA GLY A 339 -69.91 27.95 22.00
C GLY A 339 -70.29 26.47 22.14
N THR A 340 -69.60 25.70 23.00
CA THR A 340 -70.19 24.79 24.01
C THR A 340 -69.14 23.86 24.65
N ALA A 341 -69.08 23.98 25.99
CA ALA A 341 -68.78 23.00 27.02
C ALA A 341 -67.61 21.99 26.85
N ARG A 342 -66.60 22.13 27.73
CA ARG A 342 -66.12 21.03 28.59
C ARG A 342 -65.23 21.53 29.74
N VAL A 343 -65.77 21.35 30.95
CA VAL A 343 -65.13 20.96 32.22
C VAL A 343 -63.78 21.60 32.56
N ARG A 344 -63.80 22.48 33.58
CA ARG A 344 -62.64 22.78 34.41
C ARG A 344 -62.29 21.56 35.26
N THR A 345 -61.04 21.11 35.19
CA THR A 345 -60.36 20.50 36.33
C THR A 345 -59.01 21.17 36.50
N ASN A 346 -58.95 22.08 37.48
CA ASN A 346 -57.72 22.50 38.12
C ASN A 346 -57.18 21.34 38.96
N ALA A 347 -55.97 20.89 38.66
CA ALA A 347 -55.04 20.35 39.64
C ALA A 347 -53.63 20.49 39.06
N ALA A 348 -52.85 21.46 39.55
CA ALA A 348 -51.42 21.50 39.26
C ALA A 348 -50.78 20.22 39.81
N PRO A 349 -49.98 19.47 39.03
CA PRO A 349 -49.31 18.28 39.53
C PRO A 349 -48.33 18.68 40.64
N ALA A 350 -48.33 17.92 41.74
CA ALA A 350 -47.39 18.10 42.84
C ALA A 350 -45.96 18.07 42.31
N GLN A 351 -45.25 19.20 42.42
CA GLN A 351 -43.88 19.31 41.97
C GLN A 351 -42.94 18.67 43.00
N ILE A 352 -42.40 17.50 42.68
CA ILE A 352 -41.45 16.80 43.54
C ILE A 352 -40.04 17.36 43.28
N PRO A 353 -39.35 17.95 44.26
CA PRO A 353 -37.98 18.41 44.09
C PRO A 353 -37.01 17.22 43.98
N VAL A 354 -36.04 17.33 43.06
CA VAL A 354 -34.95 16.34 42.91
C VAL A 354 -33.95 16.54 44.04
N LYS A 355 -33.94 15.60 44.99
CA LYS A 355 -33.04 15.57 46.15
C LYS A 355 -31.62 15.16 45.78
N GLY A 356 -31.43 14.40 44.70
CA GLY A 356 -30.12 13.99 44.20
C GLY A 356 -30.17 12.94 43.08
N TYR A 357 -29.01 12.57 42.57
CA TYR A 357 -28.84 11.52 41.56
C TYR A 357 -28.01 10.35 42.11
N SER A 358 -28.44 9.12 41.84
CA SER A 358 -27.66 7.89 42.04
C SER A 358 -27.24 7.36 40.67
N VAL A 359 -25.94 7.10 40.48
CA VAL A 359 -25.38 6.60 39.23
C VAL A 359 -24.85 5.19 39.45
N GLN A 360 -25.46 4.20 38.81
CA GLN A 360 -25.04 2.80 38.87
C GLN A 360 -24.25 2.41 37.61
N GLY A 361 -23.27 1.52 37.74
CA GLY A 361 -22.50 0.99 36.62
C GLY A 361 -21.35 1.87 36.12
N ASN A 362 -21.09 3.02 36.76
CA ASN A 362 -19.93 3.87 36.47
C ASN A 362 -18.65 3.30 37.10
N THR A 363 -17.64 3.03 36.28
CA THR A 363 -16.28 2.67 36.71
C THR A 363 -15.23 3.71 36.32
N LEU A 364 -15.58 4.67 35.45
CA LEU A 364 -14.61 5.57 34.79
C LEU A 364 -14.54 6.98 35.38
N LEU A 365 -15.63 7.52 35.93
CA LEU A 365 -15.65 8.87 36.54
C LEU A 365 -15.54 8.79 38.06
N SER A 366 -14.77 9.69 38.66
CA SER A 366 -14.72 9.82 40.12
C SER A 366 -16.04 10.34 40.69
N ALA A 367 -16.31 10.04 41.96
CA ALA A 367 -17.51 10.53 42.66
C ALA A 367 -17.61 12.07 42.63
N GLU A 368 -16.48 12.77 42.78
CA GLU A 368 -16.39 14.23 42.69
C GLU A 368 -16.76 14.74 41.29
N SER A 369 -16.29 14.06 40.24
CA SER A 369 -16.64 14.39 38.85
C SER A 369 -18.14 14.24 38.62
N LEU A 370 -18.73 13.12 39.04
CA LEU A 370 -20.18 12.89 38.93
C LEU A 370 -20.99 13.96 39.68
N GLN A 371 -20.57 14.28 40.90
CA GLN A 371 -21.24 15.30 41.71
C GLN A 371 -21.15 16.68 41.05
N SER A 372 -19.98 17.08 40.53
CA SER A 372 -19.82 18.37 39.84
C SER A 372 -20.70 18.50 38.60
N ILE A 373 -20.86 17.42 37.82
CA ILE A 373 -21.68 17.39 36.61
C ILE A 373 -23.18 17.46 36.93
N LEU A 374 -23.63 16.74 37.97
CA LEU A 374 -25.06 16.58 38.29
C LEU A 374 -25.59 17.62 39.29
N ARG A 375 -24.71 18.33 40.03
CA ARG A 375 -25.07 19.38 40.99
C ARG A 375 -25.99 20.48 40.43
N PRO A 376 -25.86 20.95 39.18
CA PRO A 376 -26.78 21.94 38.60
C PRO A 376 -28.23 21.45 38.44
N TYR A 377 -28.47 20.15 38.54
CA TYR A 377 -29.75 19.50 38.25
C TYR A 377 -30.48 18.99 39.50
N GLN A 378 -30.03 19.38 40.70
CA GLN A 378 -30.58 18.98 42.00
C GLN A 378 -30.81 20.21 42.90
N GLY A 379 -31.71 20.10 43.89
CA GLY A 379 -31.99 21.15 44.88
C GLY A 379 -33.41 21.71 44.83
N THR A 380 -33.66 22.77 45.61
CA THR A 380 -34.99 23.33 45.89
C THR A 380 -35.71 23.94 44.69
N ASN A 381 -34.98 24.31 43.63
CA ASN A 381 -35.54 24.87 42.39
C ASN A 381 -35.54 23.85 41.22
N ALA A 382 -35.14 22.60 41.46
CA ALA A 382 -35.04 21.55 40.45
C ALA A 382 -36.20 20.56 40.60
N PHE A 383 -37.32 20.84 39.94
CA PHE A 383 -38.50 19.98 39.98
C PHE A 383 -38.40 18.83 38.98
N LEU A 384 -38.77 17.63 39.43
CA LEU A 384 -38.69 16.43 38.64
C LEU A 384 -39.61 16.54 37.42
N SER A 385 -38.99 16.68 36.25
CA SER A 385 -39.63 16.70 34.95
C SER A 385 -38.83 15.83 33.99
N GLN A 386 -39.50 15.27 32.98
CA GLN A 386 -38.83 14.47 31.96
C GLN A 386 -37.72 15.27 31.26
N ALA A 387 -37.97 16.56 30.98
CA ALA A 387 -36.98 17.46 30.41
C ALA A 387 -35.74 17.67 31.30
N LEU A 388 -35.91 17.80 32.62
CA LEU A 388 -34.77 17.95 33.56
C LEU A 388 -33.92 16.68 33.61
N VAL A 389 -34.56 15.51 33.70
CA VAL A 389 -33.88 14.21 33.74
C VAL A 389 -33.17 13.92 32.43
N ASP A 390 -33.81 14.20 31.29
CA ASP A 390 -33.19 14.05 29.97
C ASP A 390 -31.99 14.99 29.81
N LYS A 391 -32.05 16.21 30.35
CA LYS A 391 -30.93 17.16 30.34
C LYS A 391 -29.76 16.67 31.21
N ALA A 392 -30.03 16.23 32.45
CA ALA A 392 -29.01 15.67 33.33
C ALA A 392 -28.35 14.41 32.73
N ARG A 393 -29.14 13.52 32.12
CA ARG A 393 -28.66 12.36 31.38
C ARG A 393 -27.78 12.76 30.19
N SER A 394 -28.20 13.76 29.42
CA SER A 394 -27.47 14.24 28.24
C SER A 394 -26.16 14.90 28.61
N GLU A 395 -26.11 15.67 29.70
CA GLU A 395 -24.86 16.24 30.23
C GLU A 395 -23.90 15.18 30.76
N LEU A 396 -24.42 14.17 31.48
CA LEU A 396 -23.59 13.06 31.92
C LEU A 396 -23.01 12.29 30.73
N LEU A 397 -23.82 12.02 29.70
CA LEU A 397 -23.37 11.40 28.46
C LEU A 397 -22.36 12.29 27.72
N LEU A 398 -22.57 13.60 27.66
CA LEU A 398 -21.65 14.56 27.07
C LEU A 398 -20.32 14.56 27.81
N ALA A 399 -20.32 14.52 29.14
CA ALA A 399 -19.12 14.48 29.96
C ALA A 399 -18.27 13.23 29.70
N TYR A 400 -18.90 12.06 29.47
CA TYR A 400 -18.20 10.86 29.01
C TYR A 400 -17.61 11.03 27.61
N LYS A 401 -18.37 11.61 26.67
CA LYS A 401 -17.92 11.87 25.28
C LYS A 401 -16.76 12.87 25.22
N GLU A 402 -16.81 13.97 25.98
CA GLU A 402 -15.73 14.97 26.07
C GLU A 402 -14.42 14.35 26.57
N ARG A 403 -14.51 13.33 27.43
CA ARG A 403 -13.38 12.54 27.94
C ARG A 403 -12.93 11.41 27.00
N GLY A 404 -13.57 11.25 25.85
CA GLY A 404 -13.23 10.28 24.81
C GLY A 404 -13.98 8.94 24.88
N TRP A 405 -14.88 8.75 25.84
CA TRP A 405 -15.63 7.49 26.02
C TRP A 405 -16.93 7.48 25.20
N ALA A 406 -16.82 7.22 23.90
CA ALA A 406 -17.95 7.28 22.97
C ALA A 406 -18.92 6.09 23.09
N GLY A 407 -18.45 4.93 23.57
CA GLY A 407 -19.22 3.70 23.69
C GLY A 407 -20.07 3.57 24.96
N ILE A 408 -20.35 4.68 25.64
CA ILE A 408 -21.11 4.68 26.90
C ILE A 408 -22.56 5.05 26.64
N GLY A 409 -23.48 4.22 27.15
CA GLY A 409 -24.89 4.53 27.24
C GLY A 409 -25.25 4.99 28.65
N VAL A 410 -26.09 6.03 28.77
CA VAL A 410 -26.70 6.41 30.05
C VAL A 410 -28.20 6.24 29.90
N GLY A 411 -28.78 5.33 30.69
CA GLY A 411 -30.21 5.07 30.74
C GLY A 411 -30.79 5.35 32.12
N LEU A 412 -32.11 5.25 32.23
CA LEU A 412 -32.78 5.18 33.53
C LEU A 412 -32.79 3.73 34.01
N ASP A 413 -32.66 3.53 35.31
CA ASP A 413 -32.81 2.20 35.89
C ASP A 413 -34.29 1.75 35.79
N PRO A 414 -34.62 0.66 35.08
CA PRO A 414 -36.00 0.19 34.92
C PRO A 414 -36.69 -0.09 36.26
N GLN A 415 -35.94 -0.54 37.27
CA GLN A 415 -36.48 -0.82 38.62
C GLN A 415 -36.83 0.47 39.37
N TRP A 416 -36.10 1.55 39.11
CA TRP A 416 -36.39 2.86 39.67
C TRP A 416 -37.66 3.50 39.06
N VAL A 417 -37.85 3.37 37.74
CA VAL A 417 -39.01 3.93 37.04
C VAL A 417 -40.35 3.35 37.55
N ALA A 418 -40.33 2.19 38.21
CA ALA A 418 -41.50 1.59 38.86
C ALA A 418 -41.75 2.12 40.30
N LEU A 419 -40.74 2.67 40.98
CA LEU A 419 -40.74 2.93 42.44
C LEU A 419 -40.55 4.41 42.83
N TRP A 420 -40.32 5.32 41.88
CA TRP A 420 -39.83 6.69 42.13
C TRP A 420 -40.84 7.70 42.72
N LYS A 421 -42.13 7.36 42.86
CA LYS A 421 -43.19 8.31 43.28
C LYS A 421 -43.04 8.87 44.71
N THR A 422 -42.02 8.45 45.48
CA THR A 422 -41.87 8.78 46.91
C THR A 422 -40.48 9.23 47.36
N SER A 423 -39.39 9.00 46.62
CA SER A 423 -38.01 9.17 47.14
C SER A 423 -37.31 10.49 46.75
N GLY A 424 -37.63 11.08 45.58
CA GLY A 424 -36.99 12.29 45.07
C GLY A 424 -35.53 12.13 44.62
N ILE A 425 -34.97 10.91 44.61
CA ILE A 425 -33.62 10.60 44.10
C ILE A 425 -33.77 9.94 42.74
N VAL A 426 -33.07 10.42 41.70
CA VAL A 426 -33.12 9.85 40.33
C VAL A 426 -32.01 8.82 40.13
N SER A 427 -32.36 7.59 39.70
CA SER A 427 -31.39 6.52 39.42
C SER A 427 -31.04 6.43 37.93
N LEU A 428 -29.78 6.71 37.60
CA LEU A 428 -29.20 6.58 36.27
C LEU A 428 -28.36 5.30 36.20
N ARG A 429 -28.55 4.49 35.15
CA ARG A 429 -27.74 3.30 34.87
C ARG A 429 -26.80 3.59 33.70
N VAL A 430 -25.51 3.49 33.95
CA VAL A 430 -24.44 3.59 32.95
C VAL A 430 -24.16 2.19 32.40
N ILE A 431 -24.15 2.09 31.07
CA ILE A 431 -23.81 0.87 30.33
C ILE A 431 -22.49 1.15 29.63
N GLU A 432 -21.42 0.55 30.12
CA GLU A 432 -20.08 0.68 29.56
C GLU A 432 -19.88 -0.40 28.49
N GLY A 433 -19.86 0.03 27.22
CA GLY A 433 -19.65 -0.88 26.09
C GLY A 433 -18.23 -1.42 26.05
N LYS A 434 -18.00 -2.59 26.65
CA LYS A 434 -16.69 -3.24 26.68
C LYS A 434 -16.38 -3.93 25.36
N LEU A 435 -15.11 -3.92 24.98
CA LEU A 435 -14.61 -4.55 23.79
C LEU A 435 -14.46 -6.07 24.01
N SER A 436 -15.33 -6.87 23.42
CA SER A 436 -15.30 -8.34 23.52
C SER A 436 -14.22 -8.96 22.64
N GLU A 437 -14.07 -8.47 21.40
CA GLU A 437 -13.19 -9.06 20.40
C GLU A 437 -12.54 -7.98 19.52
N ILE A 438 -11.32 -8.25 19.05
CA ILE A 438 -10.60 -7.45 18.05
C ILE A 438 -10.30 -8.33 16.84
N VAL A 439 -10.92 -8.07 15.70
CA VAL A 439 -10.74 -8.85 14.47
C VAL A 439 -9.99 -8.02 13.45
N VAL A 440 -8.92 -8.59 12.87
CA VAL A 440 -8.18 -7.96 11.77
C VAL A 440 -8.68 -8.56 10.46
N LEU A 441 -9.04 -7.72 9.50
CA LEU A 441 -9.62 -8.12 8.22
C LEU A 441 -8.81 -7.55 7.05
N ASN A 442 -8.83 -8.24 5.90
CA ASN A 442 -8.25 -7.81 4.63
C ASN A 442 -6.73 -7.56 4.65
N ASN A 443 -6.00 -8.16 5.58
CA ASN A 443 -4.54 -8.07 5.64
C ASN A 443 -3.92 -9.18 4.76
N HIS A 444 -3.20 -8.79 3.70
CA HIS A 444 -2.59 -9.72 2.73
C HIS A 444 -1.07 -9.80 2.88
N HIS A 445 -0.41 -8.67 3.14
CA HIS A 445 1.04 -8.56 3.25
C HIS A 445 1.52 -8.35 4.69
N PHE A 446 0.63 -7.90 5.57
CA PHE A 446 0.89 -7.72 6.99
C PHE A 446 0.13 -8.76 7.80
N SER A 447 0.76 -9.41 8.78
CA SER A 447 0.10 -10.36 9.68
C SER A 447 -0.82 -9.65 10.67
N SER A 448 -1.86 -10.32 11.16
CA SER A 448 -2.74 -9.76 12.18
C SER A 448 -1.99 -9.36 13.46
N ASN A 449 -0.91 -10.09 13.80
CA ASN A 449 -0.04 -9.74 14.94
C ASN A 449 0.73 -8.44 14.71
N ASN A 450 1.20 -8.21 13.48
CA ASN A 450 1.85 -6.97 13.11
C ASN A 450 0.88 -5.79 13.22
N VAL A 451 -0.34 -5.94 12.69
CA VAL A 451 -1.40 -4.93 12.77
C VAL A 451 -1.73 -4.62 14.24
N ARG A 452 -1.97 -5.63 15.07
CA ARG A 452 -2.27 -5.43 16.50
C ARG A 452 -1.13 -4.76 17.26
N ARG A 453 0.14 -5.05 16.94
CA ARG A 453 1.30 -4.38 17.57
C ARG A 453 1.36 -2.89 17.29
N SER A 454 0.81 -2.44 16.16
CA SER A 454 0.77 -1.02 15.80
C SER A 454 -0.22 -0.20 16.63
N VAL A 455 -1.13 -0.85 17.37
CA VAL A 455 -2.18 -0.26 18.20
C VAL A 455 -2.14 -0.85 19.62
N PRO A 456 -1.07 -0.57 20.39
CA PRO A 456 -0.75 -1.26 21.63
C PRO A 456 -1.74 -1.05 22.78
N SER A 457 -2.56 0.01 22.77
CA SER A 457 -3.57 0.22 23.83
C SER A 457 -4.77 -0.73 23.68
N LEU A 458 -5.00 -1.30 22.49
CA LEU A 458 -6.13 -2.18 22.24
C LEU A 458 -5.95 -3.57 22.87
N ARG A 459 -6.86 -3.91 23.79
CA ARG A 459 -6.98 -5.24 24.40
C ARG A 459 -8.46 -5.56 24.63
N THR A 460 -8.81 -6.84 24.74
CA THR A 460 -10.18 -7.23 25.07
C THR A 460 -10.54 -6.85 26.51
N ASN A 461 -11.83 -6.76 26.80
CA ASN A 461 -12.42 -6.40 28.10
C ASN A 461 -12.10 -4.97 28.59
N ILE A 462 -11.85 -4.02 27.68
CA ILE A 462 -11.71 -2.59 28.00
C ILE A 462 -12.86 -1.77 27.46
N VAL A 463 -13.12 -0.62 28.07
CA VAL A 463 -13.93 0.43 27.44
C VAL A 463 -13.03 1.18 26.46
N LEU A 464 -13.49 1.39 25.23
CA LEU A 464 -12.69 2.03 24.19
C LEU A 464 -12.66 3.55 24.37
N ASN A 465 -11.46 4.14 24.47
CA ASN A 465 -11.29 5.58 24.38
C ASN A 465 -11.04 5.99 22.92
N SER A 466 -11.97 6.74 22.33
CA SER A 466 -11.92 7.19 20.94
C SER A 466 -10.72 8.10 20.65
N ARG A 467 -10.36 9.02 21.56
CA ARG A 467 -9.23 9.94 21.37
C ARG A 467 -7.89 9.21 21.32
N VAL A 468 -7.72 8.22 22.19
CA VAL A 468 -6.53 7.36 22.23
C VAL A 468 -6.47 6.50 20.97
N LEU A 469 -7.59 5.85 20.60
CA LEU A 469 -7.66 5.01 19.40
C LEU A 469 -7.33 5.81 18.14
N GLU A 470 -7.93 6.98 17.94
CA GLU A 470 -7.68 7.84 16.78
C GLU A 470 -6.20 8.21 16.65
N ALA A 471 -5.55 8.55 17.76
CA ALA A 471 -4.13 8.89 17.79
C ALA A 471 -3.22 7.69 17.47
N GLU A 472 -3.50 6.51 18.04
CA GLU A 472 -2.73 5.28 17.74
C GLU A 472 -2.95 4.80 16.30
N ILE A 473 -4.17 4.91 15.76
CA ILE A 473 -4.45 4.58 14.37
C ILE A 473 -3.74 5.55 13.43
N ALA A 474 -3.73 6.86 13.75
CA ALA A 474 -2.97 7.85 12.98
C ALA A 474 -1.46 7.52 12.99
N ALA A 475 -0.91 7.12 14.14
CA ALA A 475 0.47 6.65 14.25
C ALA A 475 0.73 5.38 13.42
N ALA A 476 -0.15 4.38 13.53
CA ALA A 476 -0.04 3.12 12.81
C ALA A 476 -0.14 3.29 11.28
N ASN A 477 -0.92 4.28 10.83
CA ASN A 477 -1.11 4.68 9.44
C ASN A 477 0.00 5.60 8.90
N ALA A 478 0.99 5.96 9.71
CA ALA A 478 2.23 6.57 9.22
C ALA A 478 3.03 5.59 8.34
N ASN A 479 2.75 4.28 8.44
CA ASN A 479 3.27 3.26 7.53
C ASN A 479 2.73 3.48 6.10
N ARG A 480 3.62 3.57 5.11
CA ARG A 480 3.24 3.82 3.71
C ARG A 480 2.61 2.62 3.00
N ASP A 481 2.80 1.42 3.55
CA ASP A 481 2.41 0.16 2.90
C ASP A 481 1.19 -0.50 3.54
N ARG A 482 0.70 0.08 4.65
CA ARG A 482 -0.46 -0.40 5.40
C ARG A 482 -1.27 0.77 5.95
N GLN A 483 -2.57 0.73 5.67
CA GLN A 483 -3.56 1.62 6.29
C GLN A 483 -4.61 0.78 7.04
N ILE A 484 -4.99 1.23 8.22
CA ILE A 484 -5.92 0.58 9.15
C ILE A 484 -7.12 1.49 9.33
N TYR A 485 -8.32 0.92 9.15
CA TYR A 485 -9.60 1.57 9.34
C TYR A 485 -10.37 0.84 10.45
N PRO A 486 -10.54 1.47 11.63
CA PRO A 486 -11.31 0.87 12.71
C PRO A 486 -12.82 0.98 12.46
N GLU A 487 -13.55 -0.09 12.73
CA GLU A 487 -15.01 -0.14 12.66
C GLU A 487 -15.57 -0.88 13.88
N ILE A 488 -16.50 -0.27 14.59
CA ILE A 488 -17.13 -0.86 15.78
C ILE A 488 -18.41 -1.58 15.34
N ALA A 489 -18.49 -2.87 15.63
CA ALA A 489 -19.66 -3.71 15.40
C ALA A 489 -20.26 -4.19 16.75
N PRO A 490 -21.55 -4.57 16.80
CA PRO A 490 -22.13 -5.22 17.97
C PRO A 490 -21.37 -6.52 18.30
N GLY A 491 -21.07 -6.74 19.58
CA GLY A 491 -20.43 -7.96 20.07
C GLY A 491 -21.40 -9.13 20.20
N SER A 492 -20.87 -10.33 20.47
CA SER A 492 -21.66 -11.55 20.69
C SER A 492 -22.53 -11.50 21.95
N GLU A 493 -22.14 -10.67 22.93
CA GLU A 493 -22.87 -10.45 24.17
C GLU A 493 -23.61 -9.10 24.15
N PRO A 494 -24.84 -9.02 24.70
CA PRO A 494 -25.57 -7.76 24.81
C PRO A 494 -24.77 -6.69 25.57
N GLY A 495 -24.58 -5.53 24.95
CA GLY A 495 -23.78 -4.43 25.52
C GLY A 495 -22.27 -4.55 25.27
N ALA A 496 -21.79 -5.66 24.72
CA ALA A 496 -20.41 -5.76 24.25
C ALA A 496 -20.28 -5.23 22.81
N SER A 497 -19.07 -4.78 22.48
CA SER A 497 -18.69 -4.34 21.13
C SER A 497 -17.55 -5.19 20.58
N THR A 498 -17.49 -5.35 19.27
CA THR A 498 -16.36 -5.97 18.54
C THR A 498 -15.70 -4.89 17.68
N LEU A 499 -14.37 -4.83 17.71
CA LEU A 499 -13.60 -3.89 16.88
C LEU A 499 -13.03 -4.61 15.67
N LEU A 500 -13.51 -4.23 14.49
CA LEU A 500 -13.02 -4.70 13.21
C LEU A 500 -11.95 -3.73 12.72
N LEU A 501 -10.71 -4.20 12.61
CA LEU A 501 -9.59 -3.46 12.01
C LEU A 501 -9.48 -3.86 10.54
N LYS A 502 -10.14 -3.10 9.66
CA LYS A 502 -10.06 -3.31 8.21
C LYS A 502 -8.73 -2.76 7.69
N VAL A 503 -7.93 -3.64 7.10
CA VAL A 503 -6.61 -3.29 6.58
C VAL A 503 -6.67 -3.09 5.07
N LYS A 504 -6.01 -2.05 4.60
CA LYS A 504 -5.66 -1.86 3.20
C LYS A 504 -4.15 -1.85 3.12
N ASP A 505 -3.57 -2.95 2.65
CA ASP A 505 -2.13 -3.08 2.47
C ASP A 505 -1.74 -3.25 0.99
N ARG A 506 -0.46 -3.02 0.72
CA ARG A 506 0.18 -3.27 -0.57
C ARG A 506 1.49 -4.02 -0.33
N LEU A 507 2.04 -4.62 -1.40
CA LEU A 507 3.33 -5.30 -1.34
C LEU A 507 4.39 -4.31 -0.80
N PRO A 508 5.07 -4.60 0.32
CA PRO A 508 6.04 -3.69 0.94
C PRO A 508 7.41 -3.77 0.26
N LEU A 509 7.42 -3.93 -1.07
CA LEU A 509 8.59 -3.94 -1.93
C LEU A 509 8.53 -2.68 -2.80
N HIS A 510 9.54 -1.83 -2.67
CA HIS A 510 9.66 -0.58 -3.41
C HIS A 510 10.92 -0.62 -4.26
N GLY A 511 10.80 -0.20 -5.51
CA GLY A 511 11.92 -0.06 -6.42
C GLY A 511 12.02 1.37 -6.92
N ARG A 512 13.25 1.90 -7.06
CA ARG A 512 13.52 3.15 -7.75
C ARG A 512 14.70 2.96 -8.71
N PHE A 513 14.48 3.26 -9.97
CA PHE A 513 15.48 3.22 -11.03
C PHE A 513 15.63 4.63 -11.58
N GLU A 514 16.85 5.12 -11.73
CA GLU A 514 17.13 6.46 -12.20
C GLU A 514 18.28 6.45 -13.20
N ALA A 515 18.04 7.07 -14.35
CA ALA A 515 19.09 7.41 -15.30
C ALA A 515 19.31 8.92 -15.24
N ASN A 516 20.55 9.36 -15.01
CA ASN A 516 20.90 10.78 -15.01
C ASN A 516 22.24 11.04 -15.69
N ASN A 517 22.56 12.30 -15.93
CA ASN A 517 23.84 12.71 -16.53
C ASN A 517 24.77 13.43 -15.53
N TYR A 518 24.66 13.13 -14.23
CA TYR A 518 25.41 13.84 -13.23
C TYR A 518 26.82 13.29 -13.14
N LYS A 519 27.76 13.98 -13.78
CA LYS A 519 29.14 13.52 -13.90
C LYS A 519 30.12 14.18 -12.93
N THR A 520 31.14 13.40 -12.60
CA THR A 520 32.37 13.81 -11.92
C THR A 520 33.42 14.20 -12.99
N PRO A 521 34.35 15.14 -12.72
CA PRO A 521 35.44 15.44 -13.65
C PRO A 521 36.15 14.19 -14.17
N GLY A 522 36.50 14.17 -15.46
CA GLY A 522 37.21 13.05 -16.11
C GLY A 522 36.37 11.82 -16.44
N THR A 523 35.16 11.69 -15.90
CA THR A 523 34.36 10.45 -16.01
C THR A 523 33.24 10.53 -17.05
N PRO A 524 32.68 9.40 -17.51
CA PRO A 524 31.58 9.37 -18.47
C PRO A 524 30.35 10.14 -17.98
N ASP A 525 29.45 10.51 -18.90
CA ASP A 525 28.36 11.41 -18.58
C ASP A 525 27.19 10.75 -17.83
N ILE A 526 26.86 9.48 -18.10
CA ILE A 526 25.58 8.86 -17.65
C ILE A 526 25.81 8.05 -16.37
N ARG A 527 24.85 8.11 -15.45
CA ARG A 527 24.75 7.23 -14.29
C ARG A 527 23.42 6.51 -14.31
N LEU A 528 23.47 5.20 -14.07
CA LEU A 528 22.30 4.37 -13.80
C LEU A 528 22.30 4.01 -12.31
N ASN A 529 21.22 4.36 -11.63
CA ASN A 529 21.00 4.14 -10.20
C ASN A 529 19.80 3.22 -10.01
N SER A 530 19.96 2.20 -9.19
CA SER A 530 18.89 1.28 -8.80
C SER A 530 18.85 1.19 -7.28
N ASN A 531 17.68 1.34 -6.68
CA ASN A 531 17.44 1.16 -5.26
C ASN A 531 16.25 0.20 -5.09
N LEU A 532 16.44 -0.85 -4.32
CA LEU A 532 15.41 -1.83 -3.98
C LEU A 532 15.27 -1.88 -2.45
N GLN A 533 14.04 -1.80 -1.95
CA GLN A 533 13.75 -1.78 -0.52
C GLN A 533 12.57 -2.69 -0.19
N TYR A 534 12.71 -3.50 0.86
CA TYR A 534 11.61 -4.29 1.41
C TYR A 534 11.38 -3.92 2.88
N ASN A 535 10.16 -3.48 3.23
CA ASN A 535 9.88 -2.78 4.50
C ASN A 535 9.21 -3.60 5.61
N ASN A 536 8.90 -4.88 5.38
CA ASN A 536 8.21 -5.70 6.38
C ASN A 536 8.86 -7.08 6.56
N LEU A 537 10.18 -7.11 6.71
CA LEU A 537 10.89 -8.35 7.03
C LEU A 537 10.39 -8.92 8.36
N TRP A 538 10.21 -10.23 8.40
CA TRP A 538 9.80 -10.99 9.58
C TRP A 538 8.45 -10.58 10.18
N GLN A 539 7.63 -9.81 9.44
CA GLN A 539 6.39 -9.21 9.97
C GLN A 539 6.62 -8.26 11.16
N ARG A 540 7.81 -7.66 11.24
CA ARG A 540 8.22 -6.76 12.33
C ARG A 540 8.57 -5.34 11.87
N GLU A 541 8.22 -4.99 10.64
CA GLU A 541 8.59 -3.69 10.03
C GLU A 541 10.10 -3.43 9.95
N HIS A 542 10.90 -4.51 9.98
CA HIS A 542 12.31 -4.43 9.65
C HIS A 542 12.43 -4.14 8.15
N SER A 543 13.36 -3.26 7.77
CA SER A 543 13.56 -2.91 6.37
C SER A 543 14.97 -3.20 5.90
N ILE A 544 15.10 -3.85 4.75
CA ILE A 544 16.37 -4.00 4.03
C ILE A 544 16.32 -3.13 2.77
N SER A 545 17.41 -2.44 2.47
CA SER A 545 17.58 -1.73 1.20
C SER A 545 18.93 -2.05 0.58
N VAL A 546 18.94 -2.12 -0.74
CA VAL A 546 20.14 -2.33 -1.55
C VAL A 546 20.12 -1.32 -2.69
N GLN A 547 21.22 -0.59 -2.85
CA GLN A 547 21.42 0.34 -3.94
C GLN A 547 22.64 -0.07 -4.76
N TYR A 548 22.55 0.07 -6.08
CA TYR A 548 23.68 -0.02 -7.00
C TYR A 548 23.60 1.11 -8.01
N GLY A 549 24.69 1.87 -8.13
CA GLY A 549 24.84 2.93 -9.11
C GLY A 549 26.13 2.76 -9.91
N PHE A 550 26.07 2.95 -11.22
CA PHE A 550 27.24 2.76 -12.07
C PHE A 550 27.21 3.57 -13.37
N THR A 551 28.36 3.60 -14.04
CA THR A 551 28.57 4.15 -15.38
C THR A 551 28.37 3.07 -16.45
N PRO A 552 27.38 3.18 -17.35
CA PRO A 552 27.18 2.17 -18.39
C PRO A 552 28.12 2.33 -19.60
N GLN A 553 28.78 3.48 -19.80
CA GLN A 553 29.53 3.75 -21.03
C GLN A 553 30.95 3.20 -21.03
N ALA A 554 31.62 3.18 -19.89
CA ALA A 554 33.03 2.86 -19.80
C ALA A 554 33.31 1.97 -18.59
N PHE A 555 34.28 1.08 -18.78
CA PHE A 555 34.66 0.05 -17.84
C PHE A 555 36.18 0.07 -17.72
N LYS A 556 36.70 -0.17 -16.51
CA LYS A 556 38.13 -0.16 -16.22
C LYS A 556 38.85 -1.12 -17.19
N GLU A 557 39.79 -0.58 -17.96
CA GLU A 557 40.50 -1.31 -19.01
C GLU A 557 41.49 -2.31 -18.42
N ASN A 558 40.99 -3.51 -18.10
CA ASN A 558 41.78 -4.74 -18.14
C ASN A 558 40.86 -5.96 -18.22
N ARG A 559 40.41 -6.30 -19.43
CA ARG A 559 39.49 -7.42 -19.68
C ARG A 559 40.05 -8.79 -19.24
N GLN A 560 41.35 -8.89 -18.96
CA GLN A 560 42.02 -10.12 -18.54
C GLN A 560 42.31 -10.23 -17.04
N ASP A 561 42.16 -9.16 -16.24
CA ASP A 561 42.34 -9.27 -14.79
C ASP A 561 41.06 -9.77 -14.12
N ARG A 562 40.95 -11.09 -13.96
CA ARG A 562 39.85 -11.78 -13.26
C ARG A 562 39.72 -11.36 -11.79
N ARG A 563 40.62 -10.54 -11.25
CA ARG A 563 40.61 -10.08 -9.85
C ARG A 563 39.61 -8.95 -9.56
N ILE A 564 39.16 -8.19 -10.57
CA ILE A 564 38.19 -7.09 -10.35
C ILE A 564 36.77 -7.66 -10.24
N PRO A 565 36.07 -7.48 -9.10
CA PRO A 565 34.69 -7.93 -8.93
C PRO A 565 33.77 -7.38 -10.02
N PHE A 566 32.77 -8.17 -10.43
CA PHE A 566 31.85 -7.80 -11.51
C PHE A 566 31.22 -6.40 -11.32
N TYR A 567 30.80 -6.07 -10.09
CA TYR A 567 30.17 -4.79 -9.74
C TYR A 567 31.13 -3.60 -9.71
N ASP A 568 32.45 -3.84 -9.71
CA ASP A 568 33.50 -2.81 -9.72
C ASP A 568 34.11 -2.58 -11.11
N ARG A 569 33.67 -3.33 -12.12
CA ARG A 569 34.17 -3.20 -13.50
C ARG A 569 33.86 -1.85 -14.15
N PRO A 570 32.69 -1.21 -13.94
CA PRO A 570 32.46 0.15 -14.42
C PRO A 570 33.52 1.12 -13.91
N GLU A 571 33.84 2.17 -14.68
CA GLU A 571 34.79 3.21 -14.24
C GLU A 571 34.35 3.85 -12.91
N ILE A 572 33.06 4.16 -12.80
CA ILE A 572 32.39 4.43 -11.54
C ILE A 572 31.39 3.33 -11.24
N GLY A 573 31.56 2.67 -10.10
CA GLY A 573 30.59 1.74 -9.52
C GLY A 573 30.51 1.92 -8.02
N TYR A 574 29.30 2.08 -7.49
CA TYR A 574 29.05 2.14 -6.05
C TYR A 574 27.82 1.33 -5.68
N TYR A 575 27.89 0.65 -4.54
CA TYR A 575 26.77 -0.07 -3.97
C TYR A 575 26.71 0.14 -2.47
N ASN A 576 25.49 0.13 -1.95
CA ASN A 576 25.25 0.12 -0.53
C ASN A 576 24.16 -0.89 -0.19
N ALA A 577 24.23 -1.40 1.03
CA ALA A 577 23.18 -2.17 1.64
C ALA A 577 22.94 -1.62 3.05
N SER A 578 21.67 -1.51 3.44
CA SER A 578 21.33 -1.17 4.81
C SER A 578 20.19 -2.02 5.34
N TYR A 579 20.27 -2.33 6.64
CA TYR A 579 19.26 -3.07 7.37
C TYR A 579 18.84 -2.25 8.59
N ARG A 580 17.59 -1.81 8.60
CA ARG A 580 16.98 -1.03 9.69
C ARG A 580 16.08 -1.93 10.52
N MET A 581 16.30 -1.87 11.83
CA MET A 581 15.63 -2.68 12.85
C MET A 581 15.01 -1.75 13.91
N PRO A 582 13.68 -1.62 13.95
CA PRO A 582 12.99 -0.99 15.06
C PRO A 582 13.23 -1.75 16.38
N LEU A 583 13.74 -1.05 17.40
CA LEU A 583 14.07 -1.57 18.72
C LEU A 583 12.87 -1.40 19.67
N GLY A 584 11.84 -2.23 19.49
CA GLY A 584 10.71 -2.29 20.41
C GLY A 584 9.35 -2.27 19.73
N ALA A 585 8.30 -2.23 20.54
CA ALA A 585 6.94 -1.96 20.09
C ALA A 585 6.60 -0.49 20.36
N PRO A 586 5.66 0.10 19.59
CA PRO A 586 5.08 1.39 19.93
C PRO A 586 4.60 1.40 21.39
N THR A 587 4.80 2.52 22.08
CA THR A 587 4.34 2.69 23.46
C THR A 587 2.83 2.93 23.50
N SER A 588 2.14 2.30 24.45
CA SER A 588 0.71 2.54 24.67
C SER A 588 0.48 3.97 25.15
N LEU A 589 -0.33 4.73 24.40
CA LEU A 589 -0.73 6.08 24.80
C LEU A 589 -1.59 6.04 26.08
N GLU A 590 -2.43 5.02 26.25
CA GLU A 590 -3.21 4.81 27.47
C GLU A 590 -2.32 4.68 28.71
N ARG A 591 -1.23 3.89 28.63
CA ARG A 591 -0.27 3.75 29.73
C ARG A 591 0.44 5.09 30.03
N GLN A 592 0.84 5.84 29.00
CA GLN A 592 1.48 7.15 29.19
C GLN A 592 0.55 8.16 29.88
N ILE A 593 -0.73 8.17 29.53
CA ILE A 593 -1.74 9.00 30.20
C ILE A 593 -1.89 8.56 31.67
N ALA A 594 -1.89 7.25 31.93
CA ALA A 594 -2.02 6.72 33.29
C ALA A 594 -0.79 7.02 34.19
N GLU A 595 0.42 7.07 33.62
CA GLU A 595 1.65 7.39 34.35
C GLU A 595 1.75 8.89 34.71
N LYS A 596 1.19 9.77 33.87
CA LYS A 596 1.22 11.22 34.07
C LYS A 596 -0.16 11.88 33.88
N PRO A 597 -1.13 11.58 34.76
CA PRO A 597 -2.53 12.02 34.60
C PRO A 597 -2.74 13.52 34.81
N LEU A 598 -1.75 14.24 35.37
CA LEU A 598 -1.78 15.70 35.52
C LEU A 598 -1.31 16.44 34.27
N GLU A 599 -0.48 15.80 33.43
CA GLU A 599 0.04 16.37 32.18
C GLU A 599 -0.86 15.98 30.99
N PHE A 600 -1.33 14.73 30.95
CA PHE A 600 -2.07 14.15 29.82
C PHE A 600 -3.44 13.64 30.23
N GLY A 601 -4.34 13.54 29.26
CA GLY A 601 -5.74 13.15 29.46
C GLY A 601 -6.68 14.36 29.43
N TYR A 602 -7.87 14.20 30.01
CA TYR A 602 -8.89 15.24 30.01
C TYR A 602 -8.60 16.31 31.07
N ASN A 603 -8.42 17.56 30.64
CA ASN A 603 -8.30 18.69 31.54
C ASN A 603 -9.68 19.31 31.82
N PRO A 604 -10.19 19.25 33.06
CA PRO A 604 -11.52 19.77 33.39
C PRO A 604 -11.63 21.30 33.33
N ALA A 605 -10.52 22.03 33.48
CA ALA A 605 -10.52 23.50 33.45
C ALA A 605 -10.61 24.04 32.02
N THR A 606 -9.88 23.42 31.07
CA THR A 606 -9.89 23.85 29.66
C THR A 606 -10.90 23.09 28.79
N ARG A 607 -11.50 22.01 29.32
CA ARG A 607 -12.34 21.05 28.58
C ARG A 607 -11.66 20.47 27.34
N GLN A 608 -10.33 20.32 27.37
CA GLN A 608 -9.55 19.76 26.27
C GLN A 608 -8.91 18.44 26.69
N PHE A 609 -8.79 17.53 25.72
CA PHE A 609 -8.10 16.25 25.90
C PHE A 609 -6.67 16.38 25.39
N ASN A 610 -5.70 16.36 26.30
CA ASN A 610 -4.28 16.51 26.00
C ASN A 610 -3.65 15.13 25.76
N LEU A 611 -3.17 14.87 24.55
CA LEU A 611 -2.47 13.63 24.23
C LEU A 611 -0.97 13.76 24.48
N PRO A 612 -0.30 12.69 24.94
CA PRO A 612 1.15 12.66 24.91
C PRO A 612 1.66 12.67 23.46
N PRO A 613 2.88 13.18 23.22
CA PRO A 613 3.50 13.13 21.90
C PRO A 613 3.66 11.68 21.46
N ILE A 614 3.29 11.40 20.21
CA ILE A 614 3.49 10.08 19.60
C ILE A 614 4.99 9.89 19.37
N ALA A 615 5.67 9.24 20.32
CA ALA A 615 7.08 8.92 20.19
C ALA A 615 7.25 7.84 19.11
N SER A 616 8.16 8.09 18.15
CA SER A 616 8.62 7.03 17.25
C SER A 616 9.39 5.98 18.05
N VAL A 617 9.61 4.79 17.47
CA VAL A 617 10.38 3.74 18.14
C VAL A 617 11.87 4.01 17.91
N PRO A 618 12.77 3.79 18.89
CA PRO A 618 14.21 3.75 18.65
C PRO A 618 14.57 2.73 17.55
N GLU A 619 15.59 3.00 16.75
CA GLU A 619 15.93 2.14 15.60
C GLU A 619 17.43 1.93 15.49
N LEU A 620 17.83 0.71 15.17
CA LEU A 620 19.22 0.36 14.87
C LEU A 620 19.35 0.09 13.37
N THR A 621 20.25 0.81 12.71
CA THR A 621 20.56 0.62 11.29
C THR A 621 21.97 0.10 11.15
N PHE A 622 22.13 -1.02 10.46
CA PHE A 622 23.43 -1.49 9.97
C PHE A 622 23.56 -1.10 8.50
N PHE A 623 24.76 -0.72 8.08
CA PHE A 623 25.01 -0.39 6.69
C PHE A 623 26.41 -0.82 6.27
N ALA A 624 26.54 -1.11 4.99
CA ALA A 624 27.80 -1.34 4.32
C ALA A 624 27.75 -0.71 2.93
N ASN A 625 28.87 -0.16 2.49
CA ASN A 625 28.98 0.58 1.26
C ASN A 625 30.37 0.43 0.68
N ARG A 626 30.42 0.37 -0.65
CA ARG A 626 31.66 0.38 -1.42
C ARG A 626 31.47 1.26 -2.64
N SER A 627 32.50 2.04 -2.96
CA SER A 627 32.55 2.89 -4.12
C SER A 627 33.91 2.77 -4.77
N THR A 628 33.93 2.65 -6.08
CA THR A 628 35.14 2.65 -6.89
C THR A 628 34.99 3.73 -7.95
N THR A 629 35.99 4.61 -8.06
CA THR A 629 36.00 5.71 -9.02
C THR A 629 37.32 5.68 -9.75
N ASP A 630 37.27 5.60 -11.07
CA ASP A 630 38.40 5.71 -11.97
C ASP A 630 38.12 6.87 -12.91
N THR A 631 38.99 7.89 -12.92
CA THR A 631 38.83 9.04 -13.80
C THR A 631 39.24 8.75 -15.25
N GLY A 632 39.71 7.53 -15.54
CA GLY A 632 40.31 7.22 -16.83
C GLY A 632 41.59 8.04 -17.05
N VAL A 633 42.14 7.96 -18.26
CA VAL A 633 43.30 8.79 -18.62
C VAL A 633 42.80 10.16 -19.08
N VAL A 634 43.06 11.19 -18.28
CA VAL A 634 42.77 12.59 -18.58
C VAL A 634 44.04 13.24 -19.14
N SER A 635 43.92 13.95 -20.25
CA SER A 635 45.02 14.69 -20.88
C SER A 635 44.63 16.16 -21.01
N THR A 636 45.55 17.07 -20.70
CA THR A 636 45.37 18.49 -21.03
C THR A 636 45.54 18.72 -22.53
N ASP A 637 45.05 19.88 -23.00
CA ASP A 637 45.30 20.33 -24.37
C ASP A 637 46.81 20.52 -24.57
N PRO A 638 47.38 20.09 -25.71
CA PRO A 638 48.80 20.24 -25.98
C PRO A 638 49.22 21.72 -25.95
N THR A 639 50.28 22.01 -25.22
CA THR A 639 50.92 23.32 -25.19
C THR A 639 52.18 23.27 -26.04
N LEU A 640 52.33 24.23 -26.95
CA LEU A 640 53.50 24.28 -27.81
C LEU A 640 54.73 24.65 -26.97
N VAL A 641 55.72 23.76 -26.91
CA VAL A 641 57.01 24.00 -26.24
C VAL A 641 58.00 24.61 -27.22
N THR A 642 58.05 24.08 -28.44
CA THR A 642 58.97 24.53 -29.50
C THR A 642 58.45 24.16 -30.88
N ALA A 643 58.58 25.07 -31.85
CA ALA A 643 58.34 24.80 -33.27
C ALA A 643 59.52 25.31 -34.11
N THR A 644 60.07 24.44 -34.96
CA THR A 644 61.11 24.74 -35.94
C THR A 644 60.65 24.28 -37.33
N ALA A 645 61.45 24.57 -38.37
CA ALA A 645 61.11 24.18 -39.74
C ALA A 645 60.98 22.65 -39.96
N ILE A 646 61.57 21.83 -39.08
CA ILE A 646 61.62 20.37 -39.22
C ILE A 646 61.14 19.61 -37.98
N THR A 647 60.89 20.27 -36.85
CA THR A 647 60.43 19.61 -35.61
C THR A 647 59.50 20.51 -34.81
N THR A 648 58.40 19.94 -34.34
CA THR A 648 57.45 20.53 -33.37
C THR A 648 57.43 19.66 -32.12
N ILE A 649 57.56 20.28 -30.95
CA ILE A 649 57.45 19.63 -29.64
C ILE A 649 56.29 20.27 -28.90
N GLU A 650 55.32 19.45 -28.52
CA GLU A 650 54.17 19.83 -27.69
C GLU A 650 54.26 19.10 -26.36
N SER A 651 53.85 19.75 -25.28
CA SER A 651 53.78 19.17 -23.94
C SER A 651 52.32 19.11 -23.51
N ARG A 652 51.93 17.96 -22.96
CA ARG A 652 50.62 17.76 -22.34
C ARG A 652 50.76 17.00 -21.04
N ASP A 653 49.99 17.41 -20.04
CA ASP A 653 49.91 16.71 -18.78
C ASP A 653 48.88 15.59 -18.91
N VAL A 654 49.27 14.40 -18.47
CA VAL A 654 48.43 13.21 -18.46
C VAL A 654 48.29 12.73 -17.02
N SER A 655 47.05 12.52 -16.58
CA SER A 655 46.76 12.03 -15.25
C SER A 655 45.66 10.95 -15.25
N ARG A 656 45.67 10.12 -14.21
CA ARG A 656 44.60 9.18 -13.89
C ARG A 656 44.53 9.00 -12.38
N ASP A 657 43.34 9.10 -11.83
CA ASP A 657 43.09 8.94 -10.41
C ASP A 657 42.10 7.78 -10.21
N LEU A 658 42.50 6.82 -9.37
CA LEU A 658 41.68 5.70 -8.95
C LEU A 658 41.48 5.79 -7.44
N SER A 659 40.24 5.85 -6.99
CA SER A 659 39.87 5.78 -5.58
C SER A 659 38.92 4.62 -5.29
N ILE A 660 39.14 3.96 -4.17
CA ILE A 660 38.31 2.90 -3.63
C ILE A 660 37.98 3.28 -2.20
N THR A 661 36.68 3.38 -1.89
CA THR A 661 36.19 3.65 -0.54
C THR A 661 35.28 2.51 -0.14
N GLU A 662 35.55 1.93 1.02
CA GLU A 662 34.72 0.91 1.66
C GLU A 662 34.35 1.39 3.05
N SER A 663 33.11 1.16 3.45
CA SER A 663 32.76 1.32 4.85
C SER A 663 31.67 0.37 5.30
N MET A 664 31.66 0.13 6.60
CA MET A 664 30.60 -0.59 7.29
C MET A 664 30.38 0.07 8.63
N GLY A 665 29.14 0.11 9.09
CA GLY A 665 28.84 0.78 10.34
C GLY A 665 27.48 0.45 10.87
N PHE A 666 27.20 1.00 12.04
CA PHE A 666 25.88 0.96 12.63
C PHE A 666 25.50 2.33 13.18
N ARG A 667 24.20 2.60 13.24
CA ARG A 667 23.63 3.83 13.75
C ARG A 667 22.40 3.53 14.60
N LEU A 668 22.44 3.92 15.87
CA LEU A 668 21.30 3.96 16.78
C LEU A 668 20.60 5.31 16.66
N SER A 669 19.32 5.32 16.30
CA SER A 669 18.49 6.50 16.17
C SER A 669 17.44 6.53 17.28
N LEU A 670 17.46 7.59 18.06
CA LEU A 670 16.60 7.82 19.22
C LEU A 670 15.68 9.00 18.90
N PRO A 671 14.37 8.76 18.70
CA PRO A 671 13.42 9.85 18.56
C PRO A 671 13.23 10.55 19.90
N LEU A 672 13.39 11.86 19.90
CA LEU A 672 13.20 12.71 21.08
C LEU A 672 11.78 13.28 21.03
N ALA A 673 10.96 12.93 22.01
CA ALA A 673 9.57 13.34 22.07
C ALA A 673 9.46 14.85 22.35
N SER A 674 8.80 15.59 21.45
CA SER A 674 8.40 16.99 21.67
C SER A 674 7.01 17.22 21.06
N ALA A 675 6.19 18.04 21.72
CA ALA A 675 4.76 18.18 21.42
C ALA A 675 4.47 18.79 20.03
N SER A 676 5.38 19.60 19.48
CA SER A 676 5.21 20.28 18.18
C SER A 676 6.37 20.09 17.22
N THR A 677 7.50 19.57 17.69
CA THR A 677 8.75 19.46 16.94
C THR A 677 9.13 18.00 16.82
N LYS A 678 9.45 17.55 15.60
CA LYS A 678 10.10 16.24 15.43
C LYS A 678 11.58 16.45 15.72
N LEU A 679 12.11 15.85 16.77
CA LEU A 679 13.53 15.89 17.10
C LEU A 679 14.05 14.45 17.17
N GLY A 680 15.27 14.24 16.67
CA GLY A 680 15.95 12.95 16.65
C GLY A 680 17.41 13.11 17.03
N LEU A 681 17.93 12.14 17.78
CA LEU A 681 19.34 12.00 18.08
C LEU A 681 19.82 10.68 17.48
N SER A 682 20.95 10.68 16.80
CA SER A 682 21.56 9.45 16.29
C SER A 682 23.03 9.36 16.66
N LEU A 683 23.46 8.15 17.03
CA LEU A 683 24.84 7.83 17.38
C LEU A 683 25.29 6.65 16.53
N GLY A 684 26.50 6.68 16.00
CA GLY A 684 27.00 5.60 15.17
C GLY A 684 28.51 5.52 15.12
N PHE A 685 28.98 4.39 14.62
CA PHE A 685 30.39 4.16 14.33
C PHE A 685 30.52 3.61 12.92
N ASP A 686 31.53 4.08 12.20
CA ASP A 686 31.80 3.68 10.83
C ASP A 686 33.23 3.15 10.76
N TYR A 687 33.43 1.91 10.35
CA TYR A 687 34.72 1.44 9.86
C TYR A 687 34.86 1.87 8.40
N LYS A 688 35.95 2.57 8.07
CA LYS A 688 36.23 3.05 6.72
C LYS A 688 37.61 2.61 6.27
N ASN A 689 37.70 2.12 5.03
CA ASN A 689 38.93 1.87 4.30
C ASN A 689 38.92 2.74 3.03
N TYR A 690 39.94 3.55 2.83
CA TYR A 690 40.06 4.50 1.72
C TYR A 690 41.41 4.33 1.06
N ASP A 691 41.41 3.85 -0.17
CA ASP A 691 42.60 3.71 -1.01
C ASP A 691 42.51 4.66 -2.18
N SER A 692 43.57 5.42 -2.43
CA SER A 692 43.68 6.31 -3.58
C SER A 692 45.02 6.13 -4.25
N SER A 693 45.01 6.05 -5.57
CA SER A 693 46.20 5.99 -6.40
C SER A 693 46.07 7.00 -7.53
N SER A 694 47.10 7.80 -7.70
CA SER A 694 47.19 8.82 -8.72
C SER A 694 48.42 8.58 -9.57
N PHE A 695 48.25 8.71 -10.88
CA PHE A 695 49.32 8.73 -11.85
C PHE A 695 49.34 10.11 -12.49
N ARG A 696 50.50 10.76 -12.50
CA ARG A 696 50.70 12.04 -13.18
C ARG A 696 52.00 12.00 -13.97
N THR A 697 51.95 12.40 -15.22
CA THR A 697 53.13 12.52 -16.09
C THR A 697 52.96 13.70 -17.02
N ASN A 698 54.06 14.35 -17.38
CA ASN A 698 54.09 15.27 -18.50
C ASN A 698 54.64 14.52 -19.72
N VAL A 699 53.83 14.46 -20.77
CA VAL A 699 54.16 13.81 -22.05
C VAL A 699 54.58 14.89 -23.04
N PHE A 700 55.75 14.70 -23.62
CA PHE A 700 56.26 15.50 -24.73
C PHE A 700 56.02 14.73 -26.02
N ASP A 701 55.17 15.26 -26.89
CA ASP A 701 54.92 14.76 -28.23
C ASP A 701 55.83 15.52 -29.21
N GLN A 702 56.76 14.80 -29.81
CA GLN A 702 57.64 15.30 -30.87
C GLN A 702 57.09 14.86 -32.22
N THR A 703 56.82 15.82 -33.10
CA THR A 703 56.56 15.60 -34.53
C THR A 703 57.74 16.13 -35.33
N SER A 704 58.47 15.26 -36.03
CA SER A 704 59.58 15.63 -36.90
C SER A 704 59.23 15.36 -38.36
N VAL A 705 59.55 16.33 -39.22
CA VAL A 705 59.38 16.27 -40.67
C VAL A 705 60.76 16.07 -41.29
N ILE A 706 60.98 14.89 -41.85
CA ILE A 706 62.22 14.51 -42.54
C ILE A 706 62.04 14.84 -44.02
N PRO A 707 62.81 15.78 -44.60
CA PRO A 707 62.77 16.06 -46.03
C PRO A 707 63.13 14.82 -46.85
N GLY A 708 62.48 14.65 -48.01
CA GLY A 708 62.78 13.56 -48.94
C GLY A 708 64.21 13.64 -49.49
N ALA A 709 64.79 12.49 -49.86
CA ALA A 709 66.17 12.41 -50.36
C ALA A 709 66.37 13.16 -51.68
N THR A 710 65.30 13.33 -52.46
CA THR A 710 65.23 14.18 -53.65
C THR A 710 64.06 15.18 -53.55
N PRO A 711 64.06 16.30 -54.31
CA PRO A 711 62.96 17.27 -54.31
C PRO A 711 61.59 16.69 -54.72
N SER A 712 61.57 15.51 -55.34
CA SER A 712 60.36 14.76 -55.73
C SER A 712 59.85 13.80 -54.66
N ASP A 713 60.63 13.51 -53.62
CA ASP A 713 60.24 12.57 -52.57
C ASP A 713 59.37 13.27 -51.52
N PRO A 714 58.21 12.70 -51.13
CA PRO A 714 57.36 13.29 -50.11
C PRO A 714 58.06 13.29 -48.74
N PRO A 715 57.95 14.38 -47.95
CA PRO A 715 58.54 14.44 -46.63
C PRO A 715 57.90 13.41 -45.69
N GLN A 716 58.72 12.74 -44.89
CA GLN A 716 58.25 11.77 -43.90
C GLN A 716 57.95 12.45 -42.57
N ILE A 717 56.78 12.16 -41.99
CA ILE A 717 56.40 12.66 -40.66
C ILE A 717 56.62 11.54 -39.64
N VAL A 718 57.56 11.74 -38.72
CA VAL A 718 57.84 10.85 -37.60
C VAL A 718 57.26 11.45 -36.33
N LYS A 719 56.48 10.68 -35.58
CA LYS A 719 55.94 11.08 -34.28
C LYS A 719 56.54 10.21 -33.18
N GLY A 720 57.04 10.83 -32.13
CA GLY A 720 57.51 10.17 -30.92
C GLY A 720 56.92 10.85 -29.69
N SER A 721 56.64 10.07 -28.65
CA SER A 721 56.15 10.59 -27.37
C SER A 721 57.05 10.09 -26.26
N THR A 722 57.45 10.96 -25.33
CA THR A 722 58.20 10.57 -24.13
C THR A 722 57.59 11.19 -22.89
N GLY A 723 57.61 10.46 -21.78
CA GLY A 723 57.11 10.94 -20.49
C GLY A 723 57.71 10.14 -19.34
N SER A 724 57.94 10.81 -18.21
CA SER A 724 58.31 10.17 -16.95
C SER A 724 57.15 10.34 -15.98
N GLY A 725 56.56 9.23 -15.53
CA GLY A 725 55.40 9.25 -14.65
C GLY A 725 55.80 9.09 -13.20
N GLN A 726 55.18 9.88 -12.32
CA GLN A 726 55.15 9.59 -10.89
C GLN A 726 53.83 8.91 -10.55
N GLN A 727 53.92 7.76 -9.90
CA GLN A 727 52.78 7.04 -9.33
C GLN A 727 52.81 7.23 -7.82
N GLY A 728 51.76 7.82 -7.25
CA GLY A 728 51.59 8.02 -5.82
C GLY A 728 50.34 7.31 -5.32
N GLY A 729 50.43 6.55 -4.23
CA GLY A 729 49.31 5.84 -3.63
C GLY A 729 49.24 6.05 -2.12
N ASN A 730 48.03 6.31 -1.61
CA ASN A 730 47.73 6.56 -0.21
C ASN A 730 46.56 5.68 0.23
N GLY A 731 46.74 4.89 1.29
CA GLY A 731 45.71 4.05 1.90
C GLY A 731 45.46 4.46 3.35
N LEU A 732 44.19 4.54 3.75
CA LEU A 732 43.74 4.94 5.07
C LEU A 732 42.64 4.01 5.61
N THR A 733 42.88 3.44 6.79
CA THR A 733 41.91 2.66 7.56
C THR A 733 41.59 3.37 8.86
N TYR A 734 40.33 3.72 9.10
CA TYR A 734 39.94 4.57 10.22
C TYR A 734 38.52 4.27 10.73
N PHE A 735 38.21 4.70 11.95
CA PHE A 735 36.99 4.32 12.69
C PHE A 735 36.33 5.52 13.39
N PRO A 736 35.62 6.38 12.64
CA PRO A 736 34.94 7.52 13.22
C PRO A 736 33.70 7.17 14.03
N PHE A 737 33.54 7.90 15.13
CA PHE A 737 32.30 8.07 15.85
C PHE A 737 31.52 9.24 15.27
N VAL A 738 30.22 9.04 15.06
CA VAL A 738 29.30 10.04 14.50
C VAL A 738 28.16 10.29 15.48
N LEU A 739 27.98 11.55 15.87
CA LEU A 739 26.84 12.03 16.65
C LEU A 739 26.07 13.03 15.80
N ARG A 740 24.76 12.84 15.66
CA ARG A 740 23.91 13.76 14.89
C ARG A 740 22.59 14.04 15.58
N MET A 741 22.25 15.31 15.70
CA MET A 741 20.94 15.78 16.13
C MET A 741 20.22 16.38 14.93
N GLU A 742 18.96 16.02 14.71
CA GLU A 742 18.16 16.55 13.61
C GLU A 742 16.75 16.86 14.07
N GLY A 743 16.12 17.84 13.43
CA GLY A 743 14.73 18.15 13.74
C GLY A 743 14.01 18.93 12.66
N ALA A 744 12.68 18.90 12.76
CA ALA A 744 11.78 19.62 11.88
C ALA A 744 10.65 20.28 12.69
N VAL A 745 10.47 21.57 12.46
CA VAL A 745 9.45 22.41 13.05
C VAL A 745 8.48 22.83 11.94
N PRO A 746 7.23 22.30 11.92
CA PRO A 746 6.19 22.79 11.04
C PRO A 746 5.69 24.16 11.55
N GLY A 747 5.69 25.15 10.66
CA GLY A 747 5.10 26.48 10.88
C GLY A 747 3.79 26.66 10.11
N LYS A 748 3.12 27.81 10.30
CA LYS A 748 1.84 28.11 9.63
C LYS A 748 1.94 28.18 8.11
N SER A 749 3.08 28.65 7.59
CA SER A 749 3.31 28.90 6.17
C SER A 749 4.49 28.13 5.60
N GLY A 750 4.94 27.06 6.26
CA GLY A 750 6.13 26.35 5.82
C GLY A 750 6.69 25.38 6.83
N THR A 751 7.75 24.67 6.47
CA THR A 751 8.48 23.77 7.37
C THR A 751 9.93 24.18 7.43
N THR A 752 10.48 24.28 8.64
CA THR A 752 11.91 24.45 8.87
C THR A 752 12.48 23.15 9.40
N SER A 753 13.55 22.65 8.79
CA SER A 753 14.28 21.48 9.25
C SER A 753 15.77 21.77 9.33
N GLY A 754 16.48 21.15 10.25
CA GLY A 754 17.92 21.29 10.34
C GLY A 754 18.58 20.10 11.02
N SER A 755 19.90 20.02 10.88
CA SER A 755 20.70 19.05 11.60
C SER A 755 22.07 19.59 11.98
N LEU A 756 22.60 19.08 13.09
CA LEU A 756 23.95 19.30 13.58
C LEU A 756 24.61 17.94 13.75
N GLY A 757 25.79 17.77 13.18
CA GLY A 757 26.57 16.54 13.20
C GLY A 757 27.99 16.82 13.71
N LEU A 758 28.52 15.86 14.46
CA LEU A 758 29.90 15.79 14.89
C LEU A 758 30.47 14.44 14.47
N THR A 759 31.59 14.46 13.78
CA THR A 759 32.36 13.27 13.41
C THR A 759 33.73 13.38 14.04
N TYR A 760 34.13 12.37 14.82
CA TYR A 760 35.44 12.33 15.46
C TYR A 760 36.07 10.96 15.24
N ASN A 761 37.27 10.91 14.68
CA ASN A 761 37.99 9.65 14.53
C ASN A 761 38.61 9.20 15.85
N VAL A 762 38.16 8.05 16.36
CA VAL A 762 38.46 7.60 17.72
C VAL A 762 39.70 6.71 17.78
N LEU A 763 39.86 5.84 16.78
CA LEU A 763 40.92 4.83 16.75
C LEU A 763 41.96 5.16 15.68
N HIS A 764 43.22 4.99 16.05
CA HIS A 764 44.38 5.23 15.20
C HIS A 764 45.56 4.37 15.66
N GLY A 765 46.37 3.90 14.70
CA GLY A 765 47.46 2.95 14.96
C GLY A 765 47.02 1.50 15.18
N GLY A 766 47.99 0.59 15.27
CA GLY A 766 47.73 -0.86 15.32
C GLY A 766 47.15 -1.37 13.99
N ALA A 767 45.90 -1.85 14.01
CA ALA A 767 45.15 -2.26 12.83
C ALA A 767 44.55 -1.08 12.02
N PHE A 768 44.66 0.15 12.54
CA PHE A 768 44.21 1.39 11.91
C PHE A 768 45.41 2.24 11.48
N SER A 769 45.20 3.14 10.53
CA SER A 769 46.23 4.07 10.05
C SER A 769 46.76 4.96 11.16
N LYS A 770 48.05 5.29 11.09
CA LYS A 770 48.74 6.20 12.02
C LYS A 770 48.65 7.63 11.50
N SER A 771 48.87 8.63 12.36
CA SER A 771 48.82 10.05 11.95
C SER A 771 49.70 10.37 10.74
N GLN A 772 50.87 9.74 10.60
CA GLN A 772 51.75 9.90 9.44
C GLN A 772 51.09 9.49 8.11
N ASP A 773 50.17 8.53 8.12
CA ASP A 773 49.43 8.12 6.93
C ASP A 773 48.41 9.21 6.53
N PHE A 774 47.78 9.84 7.53
CA PHE A 774 46.88 10.99 7.30
C PHE A 774 47.63 12.22 6.82
N GLU A 775 48.82 12.49 7.37
CA GLU A 775 49.71 13.56 6.89
C GLU A 775 50.06 13.38 5.41
N ARG A 776 50.44 12.15 5.01
CA ARG A 776 50.73 11.81 3.61
C ARG A 776 49.49 11.91 2.71
N SER A 777 48.34 11.46 3.20
CA SER A 777 47.09 11.46 2.44
C SER A 777 46.49 12.85 2.24
N ALA A 778 46.54 13.70 3.27
CA ALA A 778 46.11 15.10 3.20
C ALA A 778 47.16 16.03 2.55
N GLY A 779 48.42 15.57 2.46
CA GLY A 779 49.54 16.36 1.96
C GLY A 779 50.05 17.41 2.94
N SER A 780 49.65 17.37 4.21
CA SER A 780 50.00 18.37 5.24
C SER A 780 50.48 17.71 6.53
N LYS A 781 51.56 18.24 7.12
CA LYS A 781 52.05 17.84 8.45
C LYS A 781 51.11 18.24 9.60
N HIS A 782 50.13 19.09 9.33
CA HIS A 782 49.12 19.51 10.30
C HIS A 782 47.89 18.60 10.31
N ALA A 783 47.79 17.65 9.38
CA ALA A 783 46.75 16.61 9.43
C ALA A 783 47.09 15.59 10.52
N SER A 784 46.05 15.02 11.13
CA SER A 784 46.18 14.01 12.18
C SER A 784 45.15 12.91 12.02
N ALA A 785 45.43 11.74 12.61
CA ALA A 785 44.45 10.66 12.66
C ALA A 785 43.21 10.99 13.50
N ASN A 786 43.27 11.96 14.42
CA ASN A 786 42.18 12.30 15.34
C ASN A 786 41.37 13.48 14.80
N PHE A 787 41.02 13.41 13.51
CA PHE A 787 40.30 14.48 12.87
C PHE A 787 38.90 14.64 13.46
N LEU A 788 38.44 15.89 13.47
CA LEU A 788 37.12 16.32 13.93
C LEU A 788 36.46 17.10 12.80
N THR A 789 35.20 16.78 12.49
CA THR A 789 34.36 17.63 11.65
C THR A 789 33.05 17.96 12.35
N LEU A 790 32.60 19.19 12.16
CA LEU A 790 31.27 19.66 12.53
C LEU A 790 30.49 19.95 11.26
N ASN A 791 29.33 19.33 11.11
CA ASN A 791 28.43 19.53 9.97
C ASN A 791 27.15 20.21 10.45
N ALA A 792 26.70 21.22 9.72
CA ALA A 792 25.43 21.90 10.00
C ALA A 792 24.61 21.99 8.71
N SER A 793 23.31 21.73 8.81
CA SER A 793 22.37 21.96 7.72
C SER A 793 21.09 22.62 8.23
N LEU A 794 20.54 23.49 7.39
CA LEU A 794 19.29 24.20 7.63
C LEU A 794 18.52 24.29 6.30
N ALA A 795 17.25 23.91 6.32
CA ALA A 795 16.35 24.03 5.18
C ALA A 795 15.02 24.63 5.62
N HIS A 796 14.51 25.57 4.85
CA HIS A 796 13.19 26.16 5.03
C HIS A 796 12.42 26.08 3.71
N GLU A 797 11.25 25.45 3.73
CA GLU A 797 10.27 25.51 2.64
C GLU A 797 9.15 26.44 3.07
N HIS A 798 9.05 27.60 2.42
CA HIS A 798 7.97 28.55 2.60
C HIS A 798 6.92 28.36 1.53
N VAL A 799 5.65 28.27 1.91
CA VAL A 799 4.49 28.19 1.03
C VAL A 799 3.78 29.54 1.04
N PHE A 800 3.77 30.20 -0.11
CA PHE A 800 3.04 31.44 -0.35
C PHE A 800 1.62 31.14 -0.86
N LYS A 801 0.88 32.21 -1.17
CA LYS A 801 -0.44 32.12 -1.80
C LYS A 801 -0.35 31.32 -3.12
N ASP A 802 -1.44 30.62 -3.45
CA ASP A 802 -1.61 29.84 -4.68
C ASP A 802 -0.61 28.68 -4.86
N ASP A 803 -0.01 28.15 -3.77
CA ASP A 803 1.00 27.06 -3.77
C ASP A 803 2.34 27.43 -4.44
N TRP A 804 2.66 28.72 -4.53
CA TRP A 804 4.03 29.16 -4.79
C TRP A 804 4.92 28.80 -3.61
N ARG A 805 6.15 28.36 -3.88
CA ARG A 805 7.06 27.91 -2.82
C ARG A 805 8.43 28.54 -2.97
N LEU A 806 9.06 28.90 -1.85
CA LEU A 806 10.48 29.21 -1.80
C LEU A 806 11.19 28.17 -0.95
N ILE A 807 12.21 27.55 -1.54
CA ILE A 807 13.12 26.67 -0.83
C ILE A 807 14.40 27.44 -0.56
N ALA A 808 14.75 27.56 0.71
CA ALA A 808 16.07 28.03 1.15
C ALA A 808 16.81 26.87 1.83
N ARG A 809 18.06 26.62 1.44
CA ARG A 809 18.92 25.61 2.07
C ARG A 809 20.31 26.18 2.33
N ALA A 810 20.84 25.92 3.51
CA ALA A 810 22.21 26.22 3.88
C ALA A 810 22.86 24.95 4.44
N ASP A 811 24.05 24.62 3.95
CA ASP A 811 24.84 23.49 4.45
C ASP A 811 26.25 23.98 4.73
N GLY A 812 26.89 23.45 5.77
CA GLY A 812 28.24 23.83 6.15
C GLY A 812 29.01 22.71 6.84
N GLN A 813 30.32 22.76 6.69
CA GLN A 813 31.28 21.91 7.38
C GLN A 813 32.38 22.79 7.96
N TRP A 814 32.78 22.49 9.18
CA TRP A 814 33.95 23.06 9.83
C TRP A 814 34.88 21.94 10.30
N ALA A 815 36.18 22.16 10.15
CA ALA A 815 37.24 21.27 10.62
C ALA A 815 38.41 22.12 11.16
N PRO A 816 39.04 21.72 12.28
CA PRO A 816 40.15 22.46 12.88
C PRO A 816 41.52 22.13 12.27
N GLN A 817 41.59 21.14 11.38
CA GLN A 817 42.82 20.62 10.79
C GLN A 817 42.61 20.30 9.30
N PRO A 818 43.69 20.18 8.51
CA PRO A 818 43.61 19.67 7.14
C PRO A 818 43.01 18.27 7.11
N LEU A 819 42.15 18.03 6.13
CA LEU A 819 41.48 16.76 5.88
C LEU A 819 41.98 16.15 4.57
N PHE A 820 41.92 14.84 4.47
CA PHE A 820 42.10 14.12 3.22
C PHE A 820 40.81 14.16 2.41
N SER A 821 40.91 14.01 1.08
CA SER A 821 39.82 14.26 0.13
C SER A 821 38.48 13.59 0.48
N ASN A 822 38.50 12.36 1.03
CA ASN A 822 37.27 11.62 1.36
C ASN A 822 36.46 12.22 2.53
N GLU A 823 37.06 13.07 3.38
CA GLU A 823 36.37 13.76 4.48
C GLU A 823 36.24 15.28 4.24
N GLN A 824 36.73 15.79 3.10
CA GLN A 824 36.60 17.20 2.71
C GLN A 824 35.18 17.55 2.25
N PHE A 825 34.82 18.81 2.45
CA PHE A 825 33.57 19.40 1.98
C PHE A 825 33.65 19.65 0.47
N ALA A 826 32.80 18.95 -0.29
CA ALA A 826 32.73 19.06 -1.74
C ALA A 826 31.74 20.14 -2.20
N LEU A 827 32.13 20.96 -3.17
CA LEU A 827 31.28 21.90 -3.89
C LEU A 827 31.21 21.57 -5.39
N GLY A 828 30.12 22.03 -6.02
CA GLY A 828 29.85 21.82 -7.43
C GLY A 828 28.98 20.59 -7.73
N GLY A 829 28.09 20.73 -8.72
CA GLY A 829 27.17 19.68 -9.17
C GLY A 829 25.74 19.86 -8.68
N MET A 830 24.85 18.95 -9.09
CA MET A 830 23.40 19.07 -8.86
C MET A 830 23.01 19.18 -7.37
N GLY A 831 23.74 18.47 -6.49
CA GLY A 831 23.49 18.48 -5.04
C GLY A 831 24.19 19.59 -4.25
N ALA A 832 25.05 20.40 -4.89
CA ALA A 832 25.83 21.45 -4.23
C ALA A 832 25.62 22.81 -4.91
N VAL A 833 26.52 23.22 -5.80
CA VAL A 833 26.38 24.45 -6.60
C VAL A 833 26.18 24.04 -8.06
N ARG A 834 24.95 24.21 -8.57
CA ARG A 834 24.60 23.89 -9.95
C ARG A 834 25.33 24.82 -10.92
N GLY A 835 25.65 24.34 -12.13
CA GLY A 835 26.50 25.06 -13.10
C GLY A 835 27.94 24.53 -13.16
N TYR A 836 28.34 23.72 -12.18
CA TYR A 836 29.66 23.09 -12.05
C TYR A 836 29.55 21.55 -12.12
N VAL A 837 30.65 20.84 -12.40
CA VAL A 837 30.66 19.36 -12.34
C VAL A 837 30.56 18.87 -10.89
N GLN A 838 30.20 17.60 -10.66
CA GLN A 838 30.14 17.06 -9.29
C GLN A 838 31.54 17.03 -8.65
N GLY A 839 31.67 17.58 -7.44
CA GLY A 839 32.96 17.61 -6.74
C GLY A 839 34.01 18.43 -7.49
N ASP A 840 33.59 19.59 -8.02
CA ASP A 840 34.47 20.50 -8.76
C ASP A 840 35.59 21.04 -7.89
N GLU A 841 35.27 21.32 -6.61
CA GLU A 841 36.21 21.84 -5.62
C GLU A 841 35.98 21.16 -4.25
N PHE A 842 37.07 20.95 -3.51
CA PHE A 842 37.05 20.35 -2.17
C PHE A 842 37.77 21.27 -1.17
N GLY A 843 37.27 21.36 0.06
CA GLY A 843 37.91 22.11 1.15
C GLY A 843 37.75 21.42 2.50
N ASP A 844 38.61 21.77 3.47
CA ASP A 844 38.53 21.20 4.82
C ASP A 844 37.31 21.73 5.57
N HIS A 845 37.01 23.01 5.36
CA HIS A 845 35.76 23.64 5.76
C HIS A 845 35.13 24.40 4.58
N GLY A 846 33.82 24.59 4.66
CA GLY A 846 33.08 25.25 3.59
C GLY A 846 31.60 25.35 3.91
N TRP A 847 30.90 26.13 3.09
CA TRP A 847 29.47 26.32 3.20
C TRP A 847 28.84 26.58 1.84
N LYS A 848 27.54 26.33 1.74
CA LYS A 848 26.73 26.68 0.57
C LYS A 848 25.34 27.16 0.98
N LEU A 849 24.74 27.97 0.11
CA LEU A 849 23.40 28.50 0.20
C LEU A 849 22.69 28.29 -1.15
N THR A 850 21.49 27.75 -1.10
CA THR A 850 20.58 27.60 -2.25
C THR A 850 19.31 28.37 -1.96
N LEU A 851 18.88 29.20 -2.92
CA LEU A 851 17.56 29.81 -2.96
C LEU A 851 16.87 29.36 -4.25
N GLU A 852 15.69 28.75 -4.12
CA GLU A 852 14.95 28.19 -5.23
C GLU A 852 13.43 28.44 -5.09
N PRO A 853 12.91 29.54 -5.66
CA PRO A 853 11.48 29.70 -5.88
C PRO A 853 10.96 28.69 -6.91
N ARG A 854 9.77 28.15 -6.64
CA ARG A 854 9.09 27.15 -7.45
C ARG A 854 7.65 27.57 -7.70
N THR A 855 7.19 27.27 -8.90
CA THR A 855 5.78 27.46 -9.27
C THR A 855 4.88 26.44 -8.57
N PRO A 856 3.57 26.70 -8.53
CA PRO A 856 2.58 25.66 -8.26
C PRO A 856 2.71 24.50 -9.25
N ALA A 857 2.19 23.33 -8.90
CA ALA A 857 2.16 22.18 -9.81
C ALA A 857 1.06 22.37 -10.86
N TYR A 858 1.44 22.61 -12.12
CA TYR A 858 0.51 22.77 -13.23
C TYR A 858 0.13 21.42 -13.81
N ARG A 859 -1.17 21.13 -13.83
CA ARG A 859 -1.69 19.91 -14.48
C ARG A 859 -1.63 20.08 -16.00
N LEU A 860 -0.76 19.32 -16.66
CA LEU A 860 -0.59 19.36 -18.11
C LEU A 860 -1.59 18.47 -18.87
N GLY A 861 -2.17 17.49 -18.20
CA GLY A 861 -3.14 16.57 -18.82
C GLY A 861 -3.10 15.17 -18.22
N LEU A 862 -3.51 14.20 -19.04
CA LEU A 862 -3.47 12.77 -18.74
C LEU A 862 -2.61 12.06 -19.79
N VAL A 863 -1.66 11.24 -19.37
CA VAL A 863 -0.96 10.28 -20.22
C VAL A 863 -1.86 9.06 -20.39
N ASP A 864 -2.09 8.65 -21.64
CA ASP A 864 -3.00 7.55 -22.03
C ASP A 864 -4.44 7.63 -21.48
N GLY A 865 -4.86 8.83 -21.04
CA GLY A 865 -6.19 9.08 -20.49
C GLY A 865 -6.41 8.62 -19.04
N THR A 866 -5.38 8.15 -18.34
CA THR A 866 -5.49 7.63 -16.96
C THR A 866 -4.48 8.23 -15.97
N LEU A 867 -3.26 8.54 -16.41
CA LEU A 867 -2.19 9.00 -15.53
C LEU A 867 -2.07 10.53 -15.53
N PRO A 868 -2.32 11.24 -14.41
CA PRO A 868 -2.18 12.69 -14.37
C PRO A 868 -0.71 13.11 -14.49
N MET A 869 -0.47 14.13 -15.32
CA MET A 869 0.85 14.73 -15.51
C MET A 869 0.87 16.12 -14.90
N PHE A 870 1.86 16.37 -14.06
CA PHE A 870 2.09 17.67 -13.42
C PHE A 870 3.46 18.20 -13.81
N ALA A 871 3.55 19.50 -14.08
CA ALA A 871 4.81 20.20 -14.30
C ALA A 871 5.01 21.28 -13.25
N ARG A 872 6.25 21.40 -12.78
CA ARG A 872 6.68 22.45 -11.86
C ARG A 872 7.95 23.07 -12.39
N MET A 873 7.95 24.39 -12.52
CA MET A 873 9.12 25.16 -12.92
C MET A 873 9.81 25.72 -11.67
N SER A 874 11.11 25.91 -11.75
CA SER A 874 11.89 26.59 -10.74
C SER A 874 12.96 27.48 -11.36
N VAL A 875 13.34 28.52 -10.64
CA VAL A 875 14.58 29.24 -10.87
C VAL A 875 15.40 29.16 -9.58
N PHE A 876 16.71 29.20 -9.68
CA PHE A 876 17.56 29.09 -8.50
C PHE A 876 18.82 29.94 -8.61
N THR A 877 19.36 30.25 -7.45
CA THR A 877 20.74 30.68 -7.27
C THR A 877 21.38 29.81 -6.18
N ASP A 878 22.56 29.30 -6.47
CA ASP A 878 23.39 28.55 -5.54
C ASP A 878 24.71 29.28 -5.37
N TYR A 879 25.14 29.52 -4.14
CA TYR A 879 26.42 30.13 -3.83
C TYR A 879 27.12 29.35 -2.74
N GLY A 880 28.41 29.08 -2.88
CA GLY A 880 29.19 28.40 -1.87
C GLY A 880 30.66 28.77 -1.91
N ARG A 881 31.35 28.49 -0.81
CA ARG A 881 32.78 28.71 -0.68
C ARG A 881 33.43 27.60 0.13
N THR A 882 34.57 27.13 -0.36
CA THR A 882 35.46 26.18 0.32
C THR A 882 36.73 26.90 0.75
N TYR A 883 37.37 26.33 1.76
CA TYR A 883 38.61 26.82 2.32
C TYR A 883 39.52 25.63 2.65
N LEU A 884 40.82 25.81 2.43
CA LEU A 884 41.85 24.82 2.71
C LEU A 884 42.76 25.32 3.84
N ILE A 885 42.94 24.47 4.85
CA ILE A 885 43.94 24.65 5.89
C ILE A 885 45.23 24.07 5.34
N ASP A 886 46.30 24.87 5.31
CA ASP A 886 47.57 24.49 4.72
C ASP A 886 47.43 24.04 3.25
N PRO A 887 47.18 24.97 2.32
CA PRO A 887 46.75 24.65 0.96
C PRO A 887 47.84 24.01 0.07
N GLN A 888 49.09 23.91 0.54
CA GLN A 888 50.20 23.28 -0.18
C GLN A 888 50.38 23.79 -1.62
N GLY A 889 50.32 25.11 -1.79
CA GLY A 889 50.43 25.78 -3.09
C GLY A 889 49.13 25.90 -3.89
N ARG A 890 48.00 25.39 -3.38
CA ARG A 890 46.65 25.64 -3.94
C ARG A 890 46.07 26.96 -3.44
N ASN A 891 44.94 27.37 -4.01
CA ASN A 891 44.18 28.52 -3.52
C ASN A 891 43.63 28.22 -2.11
N THR A 892 43.80 29.16 -1.19
CA THR A 892 43.29 29.03 0.20
C THR A 892 41.78 29.02 0.28
N GLN A 893 41.10 29.70 -0.65
CA GLN A 893 39.64 29.76 -0.73
C GLN A 893 39.19 29.73 -2.19
N THR A 894 38.09 29.03 -2.46
CA THR A 894 37.49 28.98 -3.78
C THR A 894 35.98 29.16 -3.66
N ALA A 895 35.42 30.09 -4.45
CA ALA A 895 33.98 30.39 -4.44
C ALA A 895 33.32 29.89 -5.72
N LEU A 896 32.15 29.26 -5.57
CA LEU A 896 31.32 28.80 -6.68
C LEU A 896 29.99 29.55 -6.61
N TRP A 897 29.58 30.17 -7.71
CA TRP A 897 28.27 30.78 -7.86
C TRP A 897 27.59 30.26 -9.12
N GLY A 898 26.41 29.67 -8.96
CA GLY A 898 25.59 29.12 -10.02
C GLY A 898 24.19 29.72 -10.04
N VAL A 899 23.66 29.95 -11.24
CA VAL A 899 22.26 30.37 -11.45
C VAL A 899 21.62 29.52 -12.53
N GLY A 900 20.31 29.36 -12.49
CA GLY A 900 19.63 28.62 -13.55
C GLY A 900 18.14 28.43 -13.35
N SER A 901 17.58 27.55 -14.18
CA SER A 901 16.18 27.20 -14.19
C SER A 901 15.99 25.70 -14.32
N GLY A 902 14.94 25.18 -13.68
CA GLY A 902 14.56 23.78 -13.70
C GLY A 902 13.12 23.56 -14.13
N LEU A 903 12.88 22.41 -14.75
CA LEU A 903 11.56 21.86 -15.05
C LEU A 903 11.50 20.44 -14.48
N ASN A 904 10.50 20.19 -13.65
CA ASN A 904 10.20 18.85 -13.13
C ASN A 904 8.82 18.44 -13.65
N VAL A 905 8.72 17.26 -14.24
CA VAL A 905 7.47 16.68 -14.75
C VAL A 905 7.25 15.34 -14.07
N THR A 906 6.15 15.21 -13.33
CA THR A 906 5.76 13.98 -12.64
C THR A 906 4.52 13.39 -13.30
N MET A 907 4.55 12.10 -13.60
CA MET A 907 3.44 11.36 -14.20
C MET A 907 2.95 10.27 -13.23
N GLY A 908 1.76 10.46 -12.68
CA GLY A 908 1.21 9.60 -11.64
C GLY A 908 2.09 9.57 -10.39
N GLN A 909 2.31 8.38 -9.83
CA GLN A 909 3.22 8.16 -8.71
C GLN A 909 4.53 7.48 -9.12
N SER A 910 4.70 7.17 -10.41
CA SER A 910 5.71 6.20 -10.86
C SER A 910 6.81 6.78 -11.74
N LEU A 911 6.59 7.89 -12.45
CA LEU A 911 7.62 8.47 -13.32
C LEU A 911 7.86 9.93 -12.97
N ASP A 912 9.12 10.31 -12.86
CA ASP A 912 9.59 11.68 -12.62
C ASP A 912 10.71 12.03 -13.61
N LEU A 913 10.57 13.17 -14.27
CA LEU A 913 11.53 13.71 -15.22
C LEU A 913 12.00 15.07 -14.72
N SER A 914 13.31 15.27 -14.65
CA SER A 914 13.91 16.56 -14.29
C SER A 914 14.85 17.04 -15.37
N ALA A 915 14.73 18.31 -15.74
CA ALA A 915 15.65 19.00 -16.64
C ALA A 915 16.04 20.34 -16.04
N VAL A 916 17.34 20.59 -15.91
CA VAL A 916 17.89 21.80 -15.31
C VAL A 916 18.95 22.38 -16.23
N ALA A 917 18.83 23.67 -16.55
CA ALA A 917 19.87 24.45 -17.22
C ALA A 917 20.51 25.40 -16.21
N ALA A 918 21.83 25.36 -16.10
CA ALA A 918 22.58 26.14 -15.11
C ALA A 918 23.84 26.78 -15.72
N TRP A 919 24.20 27.96 -15.24
CA TRP A 919 25.40 28.71 -15.64
C TRP A 919 26.33 28.89 -14.44
N SER A 920 27.63 28.69 -14.68
CA SER A 920 28.71 29.08 -13.76
C SER A 920 28.99 30.58 -13.86
N LEU A 921 29.04 31.27 -12.73
CA LEU A 921 29.35 32.70 -12.63
C LEU A 921 30.75 32.99 -12.05
N THR A 922 31.46 31.96 -11.59
CA THR A 922 32.87 32.03 -11.17
C THR A 922 33.70 30.93 -11.86
N ASP A 923 35.01 31.14 -11.96
CA ASP A 923 35.94 30.17 -12.54
C ASP A 923 36.45 29.19 -11.47
N THR A 924 36.66 27.94 -11.87
CA THR A 924 37.31 26.88 -11.09
C THR A 924 38.32 26.13 -11.96
N HIS A 925 38.97 25.10 -11.41
CA HIS A 925 39.91 24.29 -12.18
C HIS A 925 39.25 23.54 -13.35
N TYR A 926 38.04 23.00 -13.19
CA TYR A 926 37.35 22.23 -14.25
C TYR A 926 36.16 22.97 -14.91
N SER A 927 35.75 24.13 -14.39
CA SER A 927 34.62 24.89 -14.93
C SER A 927 35.00 26.34 -15.20
N ARG A 928 34.62 26.85 -16.38
CA ARG A 928 34.82 28.25 -16.77
C ARG A 928 33.54 29.06 -16.64
N VAL A 929 33.65 30.35 -16.35
CA VAL A 929 32.54 31.32 -16.29
C VAL A 929 31.74 31.32 -17.60
N GLY A 930 30.42 31.46 -17.49
CA GLY A 930 29.50 31.57 -18.63
C GLY A 930 29.17 30.24 -19.30
N LYS A 931 29.82 29.13 -18.92
CA LYS A 931 29.53 27.81 -19.49
C LYS A 931 28.19 27.29 -18.98
N MET A 932 27.25 27.09 -19.89
CA MET A 932 25.97 26.46 -19.59
C MET A 932 26.14 24.94 -19.44
N ARG A 933 25.45 24.37 -18.46
CA ARG A 933 25.36 22.91 -18.23
C ARG A 933 23.91 22.47 -18.12
N PHE A 934 23.62 21.32 -18.71
CA PHE A 934 22.32 20.66 -18.60
C PHE A 934 22.41 19.45 -17.67
N TYR A 935 21.56 19.41 -16.67
CA TYR A 935 21.34 18.24 -15.82
C TYR A 935 20.00 17.63 -16.19
N LEU A 936 20.02 16.35 -16.52
CA LEU A 936 18.85 15.57 -16.90
C LEU A 936 18.76 14.36 -15.99
N SER A 937 17.58 14.10 -15.45
CA SER A 937 17.28 12.84 -14.78
C SER A 937 15.91 12.32 -15.19
N MET A 938 15.82 10.99 -15.28
CA MET A 938 14.58 10.26 -15.43
C MET A 938 14.57 9.18 -14.35
N SER A 939 13.57 9.21 -13.49
CA SER A 939 13.40 8.20 -12.45
C SER A 939 12.05 7.51 -12.55
N PHE A 940 12.06 6.20 -12.37
CA PHE A 940 10.91 5.33 -12.31
C PHE A 940 10.84 4.69 -10.92
N GLN A 941 9.66 4.65 -10.31
CA GLN A 941 9.42 4.01 -9.01
C GLN A 941 8.10 3.24 -8.98
N PHE A 942 8.05 2.18 -8.18
CA PHE A 942 6.84 1.39 -7.93
C PHE A 942 6.66 1.07 -6.45
#